data_AF-A0A8J2NPD6-F1
#
_entry.id   AF-A0A8J2NPD6-F1
#
_cell.length_a   1.000
_cell.length_b   1.000
_cell.length_c   1.000
_cell.angle_alpha   90.00
_cell.angle_beta   90.00
_cell.angle_gamma   90.00
#
_symmetry.space_group_name_H-M   'P 1'
#
loop_
_entity.id
_entity.type
_entity.pdbx_description
1 polymer ?
#
loop_
_entity_poly.entity_id
_entity_poly.type
_entity_poly.pdbx_seq_one_letter_code
_entity_poly.pdbx_strand_id
1 'polypeptide(L)'
;MVQVTNKYNQPWDCRALIDSGSTHTYITSSLVTTLGLKRLELSSPMNVKGLSDTDVANISHTVELEITTTYSPDTIIRATALIVKKASGVHPRMPINPTGWTHLQQLNLADPAFPKSRGVDILFGADIYPRLIRGTIIRGNDNQPIAQESVFGWTVLGPTITTSGNVSVCYNSICPLDSTLRKFWEIEDCPSQSRTYTKEEEDCEEHFRATTTRSSDGVFEVALPFRPNRMPLGNSKSMALRRFYNLETKLSKNATLKQQYFEQIHSLLQDGHLRIVPKDEINVPDDSSYYLPHHAVIKEASSTTKVRIVFDASAATSSGQSLNEQLMVGPVHQQDLFSILVRWRYWKVALTADIRQMYLFINVKKEHQDYLRIFWRDSPSEPIKTYKLAKVTFGTSSAPYLAIKTIQTLAEAHAEEYPLASAVLKRDFYVDDCLSGARTQEEAVQLQQQLMRLTEKGGFLLRKWTSSDADVLDAFTVQSRKSSKVTKRIILSEIARVFDPLGFLAPITVRGKIIMQQLWSSSIGWDSTPSEDRVSEWIAYQTDLMLIKSIRIPRWVNQDDVISTQLHGFSDASTKAYAAAIYIRTISRDGNVVVRLVASKSRVSPIKTTSIPRLELCATELLAHLMEAVVAAFPVKIEEIYAWTDSTVTLYWILQPPSRWETFVANRVPLKIPQLHNPVIPSAVEPPPGAPKGDVYNPSTASSSYPRSPSVSNLPVKSKVPPQAVFQTQSH
;
A
#
# COMPACT_ATOMS: atom_id res chain seq x y z
N MET A 1 -30.15 -14.39 31.18
CA MET A 1 -29.74 -15.80 31.05
C MET A 1 -30.32 -16.32 29.76
N VAL A 2 -29.51 -17.01 28.98
CA VAL A 2 -29.92 -17.65 27.73
C VAL A 2 -29.37 -19.07 27.69
N GLN A 3 -29.96 -19.93 26.89
CA GLN A 3 -29.48 -21.29 26.68
C GLN A 3 -28.84 -21.39 25.30
N VAL A 4 -27.61 -21.88 25.25
CA VAL A 4 -26.91 -22.17 23.99
C VAL A 4 -26.78 -23.68 23.82
N THR A 5 -27.16 -24.17 22.65
CA THR A 5 -27.06 -25.59 22.32
C THR A 5 -25.61 -26.01 22.17
N ASN A 6 -25.15 -27.01 22.94
CA ASN A 6 -23.80 -27.56 22.86
C ASN A 6 -23.63 -28.55 21.69
N LYS A 7 -22.42 -29.10 21.48
CA LYS A 7 -22.15 -30.07 20.41
C LYS A 7 -22.95 -31.39 20.49
N TYR A 8 -23.61 -31.66 21.62
CA TYR A 8 -24.46 -32.83 21.84
C TYR A 8 -25.95 -32.49 21.75
N ASN A 9 -26.30 -31.31 21.22
CA ASN A 9 -27.67 -30.80 21.13
C ASN A 9 -28.37 -30.61 22.49
N GLN A 10 -27.61 -30.36 23.56
CA GLN A 10 -28.15 -30.08 24.89
C GLN A 10 -28.06 -28.58 25.21
N PRO A 11 -29.09 -27.98 25.83
CA PRO A 11 -29.06 -26.57 26.21
C PRO A 11 -28.07 -26.34 27.35
N TRP A 12 -27.32 -25.24 27.27
CA TRP A 12 -26.38 -24.82 28.31
C TRP A 12 -26.63 -23.37 28.73
N ASP A 13 -26.81 -23.16 30.03
CA ASP A 13 -27.08 -21.84 30.59
C ASP A 13 -25.86 -20.91 30.49
N CYS A 14 -26.05 -19.79 29.79
CA CYS A 14 -25.04 -18.78 29.53
C CYS A 14 -25.55 -17.40 29.97
N ARG A 15 -24.63 -16.54 30.42
CA ARG A 15 -24.98 -15.16 30.75
C ARG A 15 -24.66 -14.25 29.58
N ALA A 16 -25.69 -13.63 29.02
CA ALA A 16 -25.56 -12.69 27.90
C ALA A 16 -25.84 -11.24 28.34
N LEU A 17 -25.14 -10.29 27.70
CA LEU A 17 -25.37 -8.86 27.84
C LEU A 17 -25.82 -8.29 26.48
N ILE A 18 -26.82 -7.41 26.47
CA ILE A 18 -27.26 -6.71 25.26
C ILE A 18 -26.57 -5.35 25.19
N ASP A 19 -25.87 -5.09 24.10
CA ASP A 19 -25.15 -3.83 23.87
C ASP A 19 -25.41 -3.33 22.45
N SER A 20 -26.26 -2.31 22.32
CA SER A 20 -26.58 -1.69 21.03
C SER A 20 -25.42 -0.88 20.44
N GLY A 21 -24.38 -0.57 21.21
CA GLY A 21 -23.16 0.07 20.72
C GLY A 21 -22.25 -0.89 19.97
N SER A 22 -22.29 -2.18 20.33
CA SER A 22 -21.54 -3.24 19.67
C SER A 22 -22.19 -3.62 18.33
N THR A 23 -21.43 -3.65 17.24
CA THR A 23 -22.01 -3.94 15.90
C THR A 23 -22.32 -5.42 15.66
N HIS A 24 -21.61 -6.33 16.32
CA HIS A 24 -21.72 -7.78 16.16
C HIS A 24 -21.90 -8.47 17.50
N THR A 25 -22.41 -9.70 17.46
CA THR A 25 -22.45 -10.60 18.61
C THR A 25 -21.08 -11.23 18.87
N TYR A 26 -20.66 -11.29 20.14
CA TYR A 26 -19.38 -11.85 20.56
C TYR A 26 -19.59 -12.97 21.58
N ILE A 27 -18.71 -13.98 21.55
CA ILE A 27 -18.70 -15.09 22.50
C ILE A 27 -17.28 -15.34 23.02
N THR A 28 -17.17 -15.68 24.31
CA THR A 28 -15.88 -15.99 24.92
C THR A 28 -15.28 -17.30 24.39
N SER A 29 -13.97 -17.31 24.14
CA SER A 29 -13.24 -18.50 23.70
C SER A 29 -13.29 -19.64 24.71
N SER A 30 -13.41 -19.32 26.00
CA SER A 30 -13.64 -20.30 27.08
C SER A 30 -14.97 -21.01 26.88
N LEU A 31 -16.07 -20.28 26.68
CA LEU A 31 -17.39 -20.87 26.49
C LEU A 31 -17.45 -21.74 25.23
N VAL A 32 -16.89 -21.26 24.10
CA VAL A 32 -16.80 -22.04 22.86
C VAL A 32 -16.12 -23.39 23.08
N THR A 33 -15.05 -23.40 23.88
CA THR A 33 -14.29 -24.61 24.19
C THR A 33 -15.09 -25.54 25.11
N THR A 34 -15.75 -25.00 26.14
CA THR A 34 -16.61 -25.76 27.06
C THR A 34 -17.78 -26.43 26.32
N LEU A 35 -18.45 -25.70 25.43
CA LEU A 35 -19.58 -26.20 24.65
C LEU A 35 -19.16 -27.11 23.47
N GLY A 36 -17.86 -27.10 23.13
CA GLY A 36 -17.30 -27.86 22.03
C GLY A 36 -17.81 -27.44 20.65
N LEU A 37 -18.16 -26.17 20.48
CA LEU A 37 -18.77 -25.66 19.25
C LEU A 37 -17.75 -25.62 18.09
N LYS A 38 -18.24 -25.84 16.88
CA LYS A 38 -17.42 -25.81 15.65
C LYS A 38 -16.98 -24.38 15.35
N ARG A 39 -15.68 -24.15 15.29
CA ARG A 39 -15.09 -22.87 14.87
C ARG A 39 -15.05 -22.79 13.35
N LEU A 40 -15.51 -21.67 12.81
CA LEU A 40 -15.47 -21.35 11.38
C LEU A 40 -14.40 -20.28 11.16
N GLU A 41 -13.46 -20.53 10.25
CA GLU A 41 -12.45 -19.53 9.89
C GLU A 41 -13.08 -18.41 9.06
N LEU A 42 -12.73 -17.16 9.39
CA LEU A 42 -13.09 -16.01 8.58
C LEU A 42 -12.24 -15.96 7.31
N SER A 43 -12.86 -15.61 6.19
CA SER A 43 -12.15 -15.37 4.92
C SER A 43 -11.14 -14.22 5.00
N SER A 44 -11.32 -13.31 5.96
CA SER A 44 -10.35 -12.29 6.35
C SER A 44 -10.45 -12.00 7.85
N PRO A 45 -9.32 -11.88 8.58
CA PRO A 45 -9.33 -11.52 9.99
C PRO A 45 -9.93 -10.11 10.20
N MET A 46 -10.71 -9.96 11.27
CA MET A 46 -11.40 -8.73 11.64
C MET A 46 -10.74 -8.11 12.88
N ASN A 47 -10.43 -6.81 12.85
CA ASN A 47 -9.95 -6.08 14.02
C ASN A 47 -11.12 -5.40 14.73
N VAL A 48 -11.41 -5.81 15.97
CA VAL A 48 -12.34 -5.12 16.87
C VAL A 48 -11.69 -3.85 17.39
N LYS A 49 -12.39 -2.74 17.23
CA LYS A 49 -11.97 -1.45 17.77
C LYS A 49 -12.85 -1.01 18.94
N GLY A 50 -12.22 -0.31 19.87
CA GLY A 50 -12.87 0.37 20.99
C GLY A 50 -13.12 1.84 20.69
N LEU A 51 -13.48 2.60 21.72
CA LEU A 51 -13.57 4.06 21.66
C LEU A 51 -12.23 4.66 21.16
N SER A 52 -12.30 5.71 20.33
CA SER A 52 -11.13 6.38 19.72
C SER A 52 -10.32 5.52 18.73
N ASP A 53 -10.96 4.58 18.03
CA ASP A 53 -10.32 3.74 17.01
C ASP A 53 -9.16 2.86 17.54
N THR A 54 -9.12 2.61 18.84
CA THR A 54 -8.11 1.78 19.49
C THR A 54 -8.32 0.30 19.18
N ASP A 55 -7.27 -0.41 18.77
CA ASP A 55 -7.35 -1.85 18.48
C ASP A 55 -7.49 -2.64 19.78
N VAL A 56 -8.61 -3.37 19.92
CA VAL A 56 -8.94 -4.14 21.12
C VAL A 56 -8.68 -5.63 20.93
N ALA A 57 -8.98 -6.19 19.76
CA ALA A 57 -8.75 -7.59 19.46
C ALA A 57 -8.71 -7.88 17.95
N ASN A 58 -7.91 -8.85 17.53
CA ASN A 58 -7.96 -9.40 16.18
C ASN A 58 -8.65 -10.78 16.20
N ILE A 59 -9.68 -10.95 15.38
CA ILE A 59 -10.56 -12.11 15.34
C ILE A 59 -10.42 -12.81 14.00
N SER A 60 -10.10 -14.10 14.06
CA SER A 60 -9.96 -14.97 12.89
C SER A 60 -11.03 -16.06 12.79
N HIS A 61 -11.88 -16.19 13.80
CA HIS A 61 -12.83 -17.29 13.91
C HIS A 61 -14.21 -16.82 14.40
N THR A 62 -15.25 -17.47 13.88
CA THR A 62 -16.65 -17.31 14.31
C THR A 62 -17.26 -18.64 14.71
N VAL A 63 -18.46 -18.59 15.27
CA VAL A 63 -19.28 -19.75 15.59
C VAL A 63 -20.74 -19.43 15.33
N GLU A 64 -21.50 -20.40 14.86
CA GLU A 64 -22.96 -20.31 14.76
C GLU A 64 -23.59 -20.72 16.09
N LEU A 65 -24.46 -19.86 16.62
CA LEU A 65 -25.17 -20.07 17.88
C LEU A 65 -26.64 -20.32 17.60
N GLU A 66 -27.20 -21.33 18.27
CA GLU A 66 -28.64 -21.49 18.45
C GLU A 66 -28.96 -21.19 19.91
N ILE A 67 -29.73 -20.13 20.11
CA ILE A 67 -30.01 -19.52 21.42
C ILE A 67 -31.49 -19.72 21.73
N THR A 68 -31.76 -20.33 22.88
CA THR A 68 -33.10 -20.54 23.43
C THR A 68 -33.22 -19.91 24.82
N THR A 69 -34.43 -19.95 25.38
CA THR A 69 -34.69 -19.44 26.73
C THR A 69 -35.71 -20.28 27.45
N THR A 70 -35.56 -20.35 28.78
CA THR A 70 -36.54 -20.97 29.66
C THR A 70 -37.83 -20.14 29.80
N TYR A 71 -37.80 -18.87 29.42
CA TYR A 71 -38.96 -17.96 29.48
C TYR A 71 -39.96 -18.18 28.34
N SER A 72 -39.46 -18.56 27.16
CA SER A 72 -40.24 -18.86 25.97
C SER A 72 -39.56 -19.99 25.20
N PRO A 73 -39.86 -21.26 25.53
CA PRO A 73 -39.18 -22.42 24.95
C PRO A 73 -39.33 -22.53 23.43
N ASP A 74 -40.42 -21.98 22.88
CA ASP A 74 -40.70 -21.98 21.43
C ASP A 74 -39.87 -20.92 20.67
N THR A 75 -39.18 -20.02 21.37
CA THR A 75 -38.37 -18.98 20.74
C THR A 75 -36.94 -19.46 20.51
N ILE A 76 -36.58 -19.66 19.23
CA ILE A 76 -35.22 -20.00 18.80
C ILE A 76 -34.60 -18.82 18.05
N ILE A 77 -33.44 -18.35 18.51
CA ILE A 77 -32.69 -17.25 17.91
C ILE A 77 -31.36 -17.76 17.41
N ARG A 78 -31.12 -17.59 16.11
CA ARG A 78 -29.84 -17.92 15.48
C ARG A 78 -29.00 -16.67 15.30
N ALA A 79 -27.73 -16.76 15.68
CA ALA A 79 -26.75 -15.68 15.61
C ALA A 79 -25.36 -16.22 15.28
N THR A 80 -24.62 -15.50 14.42
CA THR A 80 -23.19 -15.76 14.19
C THR A 80 -22.39 -14.94 15.20
N ALA A 81 -21.64 -15.59 16.09
CA ALA A 81 -20.85 -14.93 17.11
C ALA A 81 -19.35 -14.94 16.79
N LEU A 82 -18.71 -13.78 16.98
CA LEU A 82 -17.27 -13.62 16.85
C LEU A 82 -16.56 -14.09 18.13
N ILE A 83 -15.48 -14.86 17.99
CA ILE A 83 -14.78 -15.46 19.13
C ILE A 83 -13.76 -14.49 19.72
N VAL A 84 -13.93 -14.11 20.99
CA VAL A 84 -13.03 -13.20 21.73
C VAL A 84 -12.51 -13.82 23.02
N LYS A 85 -11.36 -13.37 23.52
CA LYS A 85 -10.83 -13.84 24.82
C LYS A 85 -11.74 -13.44 25.99
N LYS A 86 -12.36 -12.25 25.90
CA LYS A 86 -13.25 -11.69 26.92
C LYS A 86 -14.32 -10.85 26.24
N ALA A 87 -15.60 -11.14 26.50
CA ALA A 87 -16.72 -10.45 25.86
C ALA A 87 -17.07 -9.13 26.59
N SER A 88 -17.04 -9.12 27.92
CA SER A 88 -17.21 -7.90 28.72
C SER A 88 -16.58 -8.05 30.11
N GLY A 89 -16.64 -6.98 30.91
CA GLY A 89 -16.31 -7.01 32.34
C GLY A 89 -17.36 -7.77 33.18
N VAL A 90 -17.17 -7.74 34.50
CA VAL A 90 -18.18 -8.24 35.46
C VAL A 90 -19.29 -7.20 35.58
N HIS A 91 -20.54 -7.65 35.48
CA HIS A 91 -21.72 -6.79 35.53
C HIS A 91 -22.76 -7.35 36.51
N PRO A 92 -23.36 -6.53 37.39
CA PRO A 92 -22.86 -5.21 37.78
C PRO A 92 -21.45 -5.31 38.39
N ARG A 93 -20.64 -4.24 38.31
CA ARG A 93 -19.25 -4.26 38.80
C ARG A 93 -19.15 -4.53 40.31
N MET A 94 -20.15 -4.06 41.06
CA MET A 94 -20.35 -4.38 42.47
C MET A 94 -21.79 -4.90 42.65
N PRO A 95 -22.05 -5.81 43.60
CA PRO A 95 -23.40 -6.25 43.90
C PRO A 95 -24.27 -5.05 44.28
N ILE A 96 -25.47 -4.97 43.69
CA ILE A 96 -26.39 -3.85 43.94
C ILE A 96 -27.45 -4.28 44.95
N ASN A 97 -27.95 -3.33 45.75
CA ASN A 97 -29.11 -3.54 46.61
C ASN A 97 -30.37 -2.89 46.00
N PRO A 98 -31.29 -3.67 45.39
CA PRO A 98 -32.45 -3.17 44.66
C PRO A 98 -33.66 -2.84 45.54
N THR A 99 -33.51 -2.80 46.88
CA THR A 99 -34.62 -2.62 47.83
C THR A 99 -35.47 -1.37 47.61
N GLY A 100 -34.94 -0.34 46.94
CA GLY A 100 -35.66 0.90 46.59
C GLY A 100 -36.33 0.94 45.21
N TRP A 101 -36.30 -0.14 44.43
CA TRP A 101 -36.84 -0.20 43.06
C TRP A 101 -38.14 -1.01 43.00
N THR A 102 -39.23 -0.43 43.51
CA THR A 102 -40.55 -1.09 43.60
C THR A 102 -41.08 -1.52 42.23
N HIS A 103 -40.77 -0.78 41.16
CA HIS A 103 -41.15 -1.09 39.78
C HIS A 103 -40.46 -2.33 39.18
N LEU A 104 -39.42 -2.88 39.83
CA LEU A 104 -38.70 -4.07 39.39
C LEU A 104 -39.05 -5.33 40.20
N GLN A 105 -39.70 -5.20 41.36
CA GLN A 105 -39.92 -6.31 42.30
C GLN A 105 -40.90 -7.37 41.82
N GLN A 106 -41.82 -7.01 40.90
CA GLN A 106 -42.84 -7.92 40.37
C GLN A 106 -42.52 -8.44 38.96
N LEU A 107 -41.31 -8.18 38.45
CA LEU A 107 -40.93 -8.55 37.08
C LEU A 107 -40.12 -9.84 37.06
N ASN A 108 -40.44 -10.69 36.09
CA ASN A 108 -39.60 -11.85 35.75
C ASN A 108 -38.36 -11.38 34.99
N LEU A 109 -37.28 -11.10 35.73
CA LEU A 109 -36.03 -10.65 35.15
C LEU A 109 -35.39 -11.72 34.27
N ALA A 110 -34.82 -11.30 33.14
CA ALA A 110 -34.10 -12.16 32.22
C ALA A 110 -32.85 -12.78 32.87
N ASP A 111 -32.27 -12.13 33.88
CA ASP A 111 -31.19 -12.68 34.72
C ASP A 111 -31.70 -12.88 36.16
N PRO A 112 -32.12 -14.10 36.54
CA PRO A 112 -32.59 -14.39 37.90
C PRO A 112 -31.52 -14.19 38.98
N ALA A 113 -30.24 -14.16 38.59
CA ALA A 113 -29.13 -13.93 39.51
C ALA A 113 -28.82 -12.44 39.71
N PHE A 114 -29.47 -11.54 38.97
CA PHE A 114 -29.43 -10.11 39.27
C PHE A 114 -29.95 -9.87 40.69
N PRO A 115 -29.27 -9.09 41.56
CA PRO A 115 -28.24 -8.07 41.30
C PRO A 115 -26.77 -8.51 41.53
N LYS A 116 -26.45 -9.81 41.54
CA LYS A 116 -25.10 -10.31 41.85
C LYS A 116 -24.11 -10.02 40.73
N SER A 117 -22.89 -9.59 41.09
CA SER A 117 -21.78 -9.40 40.15
C SER A 117 -21.33 -10.70 39.51
N ARG A 118 -21.47 -10.83 38.19
CA ARG A 118 -21.04 -12.02 37.43
C ARG A 118 -20.41 -11.63 36.09
N GLY A 119 -19.59 -12.53 35.55
CA GLY A 119 -19.04 -12.39 34.19
C GLY A 119 -20.13 -12.45 33.12
N VAL A 120 -19.77 -12.08 31.89
CA VAL A 120 -20.63 -12.17 30.70
C VAL A 120 -19.94 -13.09 29.70
N ASP A 121 -20.66 -14.13 29.27
CA ASP A 121 -20.14 -15.13 28.35
C ASP A 121 -20.39 -14.75 26.89
N ILE A 122 -21.48 -14.01 26.64
CA ILE A 122 -21.96 -13.60 25.31
C ILE A 122 -22.35 -12.12 25.33
N LEU A 123 -21.89 -11.35 24.35
CA LEU A 123 -22.30 -9.96 24.14
C LEU A 123 -23.15 -9.90 22.86
N PHE A 124 -24.43 -9.59 22.97
CA PHE A 124 -25.32 -9.42 21.83
C PHE A 124 -25.22 -8.01 21.28
N GLY A 125 -24.86 -7.91 20.00
CA GLY A 125 -24.70 -6.65 19.30
C GLY A 125 -25.95 -6.22 18.54
N ALA A 126 -25.79 -5.12 17.81
CA ALA A 126 -26.80 -4.53 16.92
C ALA A 126 -27.26 -5.48 15.80
N ASP A 127 -26.44 -6.46 15.44
CA ASP A 127 -26.74 -7.52 14.46
C ASP A 127 -27.99 -8.35 14.83
N ILE A 128 -28.22 -8.58 16.12
CA ILE A 128 -29.41 -9.30 16.59
C ILE A 128 -30.32 -8.47 17.50
N TYR A 129 -29.86 -7.31 17.96
CA TYR A 129 -30.62 -6.42 18.86
C TYR A 129 -32.09 -6.21 18.49
N PRO A 130 -32.47 -5.91 17.21
CA PRO A 130 -33.87 -5.68 16.84
C PRO A 130 -34.77 -6.91 17.03
N ARG A 131 -34.18 -8.11 17.08
CA ARG A 131 -34.90 -9.38 17.29
C ARG A 131 -35.05 -9.72 18.76
N LEU A 132 -34.28 -9.07 19.64
CA LEU A 132 -34.24 -9.38 21.07
C LEU A 132 -35.18 -8.49 21.88
N ILE A 133 -35.26 -7.21 21.55
CA ILE A 133 -35.97 -6.20 22.35
C ILE A 133 -37.44 -6.10 21.96
N ARG A 134 -38.32 -5.98 22.95
CA ARG A 134 -39.75 -5.70 22.78
C ARG A 134 -40.06 -4.24 23.15
N GLY A 135 -41.24 -3.77 22.74
CA GLY A 135 -41.61 -2.34 22.85
C GLY A 135 -41.93 -1.83 24.25
N THR A 136 -42.14 -2.72 25.23
CA THR A 136 -42.59 -2.34 26.57
C THR A 136 -41.43 -1.88 27.46
N ILE A 137 -41.57 -0.70 28.07
CA ILE A 137 -40.59 -0.12 29.00
C ILE A 137 -41.30 0.32 30.28
N ILE A 138 -40.78 -0.12 31.43
CA ILE A 138 -41.21 0.31 32.76
C ILE A 138 -40.13 1.23 33.32
N ARG A 139 -40.52 2.47 33.65
CA ARG A 139 -39.59 3.49 34.14
C ARG A 139 -39.72 3.65 35.65
N GLY A 140 -38.59 3.76 36.34
CA GLY A 140 -38.52 4.21 37.73
C GLY A 140 -38.41 5.74 37.82
N ASN A 141 -38.14 6.24 39.03
CA ASN A 141 -37.85 7.66 39.26
C ASN A 141 -36.51 8.08 38.64
N ASP A 142 -36.24 9.39 38.59
CA ASP A 142 -34.97 9.93 38.13
C ASP A 142 -33.79 9.28 38.89
N ASN A 143 -32.77 8.83 38.15
CA ASN A 143 -31.61 8.07 38.63
C ASN A 143 -31.87 6.63 39.09
N GLN A 144 -33.04 6.05 38.79
CA GLN A 144 -33.29 4.62 38.91
C GLN A 144 -33.19 3.92 37.55
N PRO A 145 -32.81 2.64 37.50
CA PRO A 145 -32.79 1.89 36.25
C PRO A 145 -34.22 1.67 35.74
N ILE A 146 -34.36 1.58 34.43
CA ILE A 146 -35.57 1.15 33.73
C ILE A 146 -35.56 -0.37 33.54
N ALA A 147 -36.76 -0.95 33.43
CA ALA A 147 -36.96 -2.30 32.93
C ALA A 147 -37.41 -2.24 31.47
N GLN A 148 -36.74 -3.00 30.60
CA GLN A 148 -37.10 -3.14 29.19
C GLN A 148 -37.42 -4.59 28.88
N GLU A 149 -38.57 -4.82 28.28
CA GLU A 149 -39.01 -6.16 27.91
C GLU A 149 -38.16 -6.70 26.75
N SER A 150 -37.75 -7.95 26.86
CA SER A 150 -37.05 -8.67 25.79
C SER A 150 -37.69 -10.04 25.58
N VAL A 151 -37.29 -10.72 24.51
CA VAL A 151 -37.63 -12.13 24.25
C VAL A 151 -37.17 -13.09 25.36
N PHE A 152 -36.23 -12.67 26.21
CA PHE A 152 -35.68 -13.49 27.29
C PHE A 152 -36.24 -13.13 28.69
N GLY A 153 -37.23 -12.26 28.77
CA GLY A 153 -37.74 -11.67 30.02
C GLY A 153 -37.32 -10.20 30.18
N TRP A 154 -37.48 -9.65 31.39
CA TRP A 154 -37.22 -8.23 31.65
C TRP A 154 -35.73 -7.93 31.85
N THR A 155 -35.18 -7.02 31.07
CA THR A 155 -33.80 -6.54 31.17
C THR A 155 -33.76 -5.22 31.96
N VAL A 156 -32.67 -4.98 32.69
CA VAL A 156 -32.52 -3.79 33.54
C VAL A 156 -31.43 -2.90 32.94
N LEU A 157 -31.75 -1.63 32.66
CA LEU A 157 -30.84 -0.65 32.06
C LEU A 157 -30.89 0.67 32.82
N GLY A 158 -29.77 1.38 32.94
CA GLY A 158 -29.73 2.73 33.51
C GLY A 158 -28.84 2.85 34.74
N PRO A 159 -28.71 4.07 35.28
CA PRO A 159 -27.78 4.36 36.36
C PRO A 159 -28.22 3.70 37.66
N THR A 160 -27.22 3.36 38.46
CA THR A 160 -27.38 2.96 39.86
C THR A 160 -26.54 3.94 40.66
N ILE A 161 -27.08 4.52 41.74
CA ILE A 161 -26.45 5.62 42.49
C ILE A 161 -25.19 5.10 43.19
N THR A 162 -24.10 4.98 42.43
CA THR A 162 -22.73 4.70 42.87
C THR A 162 -21.81 5.24 41.79
N THR A 163 -21.31 6.45 42.02
CA THR A 163 -20.40 7.20 41.16
C THR A 163 -18.98 6.65 41.24
N SER A 164 -18.58 5.83 40.25
CA SER A 164 -17.21 5.83 39.68
C SER A 164 -17.03 4.63 38.72
N GLY A 165 -16.72 4.89 37.44
CA GLY A 165 -16.27 3.84 36.55
C GLY A 165 -16.24 4.19 35.06
N ASN A 166 -15.11 3.88 34.41
CA ASN A 166 -14.88 4.06 32.96
C ASN A 166 -15.97 3.43 32.09
N VAL A 167 -16.41 4.18 31.08
CA VAL A 167 -17.34 3.78 30.02
C VAL A 167 -16.57 2.97 28.98
N SER A 168 -17.06 1.78 28.62
CA SER A 168 -16.51 0.95 27.55
C SER A 168 -17.49 0.94 26.40
N VAL A 169 -17.06 1.41 25.22
CA VAL A 169 -17.83 1.36 23.97
C VAL A 169 -16.97 0.63 22.95
N CYS A 170 -17.53 -0.38 22.29
CA CYS A 170 -16.91 -1.12 21.20
C CYS A 170 -17.66 -0.79 19.90
N TYR A 171 -16.98 -0.28 18.88
CA TYR A 171 -17.53 -0.11 17.54
C TYR A 171 -16.55 -0.67 16.52
N ASN A 172 -17.04 -1.42 15.55
CA ASN A 172 -16.18 -2.16 14.63
C ASN A 172 -16.12 -1.47 13.26
N SER A 173 -14.92 -1.28 12.73
CA SER A 173 -14.67 -0.85 11.35
C SER A 173 -13.97 -1.97 10.59
N ILE A 174 -14.53 -2.39 9.46
CA ILE A 174 -13.94 -3.41 8.58
C ILE A 174 -12.75 -2.79 7.88
N CYS A 175 -11.52 -3.14 8.28
CA CYS A 175 -10.32 -2.63 7.62
C CYS A 175 -9.19 -3.66 7.51
N PRO A 176 -9.07 -4.29 6.33
CA PRO A 176 -7.77 -4.74 5.83
C PRO A 176 -7.34 -4.00 4.55
N LEU A 177 -8.22 -3.20 3.93
CA LEU A 177 -7.96 -2.59 2.62
C LEU A 177 -7.51 -1.13 2.68
N ASP A 178 -8.00 -0.32 3.62
CA ASP A 178 -7.69 1.11 3.62
C ASP A 178 -6.22 1.43 3.81
N SER A 179 -5.47 0.65 4.60
CA SER A 179 -4.02 0.89 4.75
C SER A 179 -3.23 0.52 3.50
N THR A 180 -3.66 -0.50 2.76
CA THR A 180 -3.04 -0.92 1.50
C THR A 180 -3.45 0.00 0.35
N LEU A 181 -4.70 0.46 0.34
CA LEU A 181 -5.17 1.50 -0.57
C LEU A 181 -4.51 2.83 -0.28
N ARG A 182 -4.40 3.25 0.98
CA ARG A 182 -3.68 4.49 1.34
C ARG A 182 -2.26 4.44 0.84
N LYS A 183 -1.54 3.32 1.03
CA LYS A 183 -0.21 3.10 0.45
C LYS A 183 -0.23 3.11 -1.09
N PHE A 184 -1.27 2.55 -1.73
CA PHE A 184 -1.45 2.61 -3.18
C PHE A 184 -1.66 4.04 -3.69
N TRP A 185 -2.42 4.87 -2.96
CA TRP A 185 -2.66 6.27 -3.26
C TRP A 185 -1.45 7.16 -2.92
N GLU A 186 -0.69 6.83 -1.87
CA GLU A 186 0.56 7.48 -1.47
C GLU A 186 1.66 7.27 -2.54
N ILE A 187 1.67 6.13 -3.24
CA ILE A 187 2.55 5.90 -4.41
C ILE A 187 2.23 6.89 -5.56
N GLU A 188 1.01 7.44 -5.60
CA GLU A 188 0.60 8.46 -6.58
C GLU A 188 0.85 9.90 -6.09
N ASP A 189 1.32 10.11 -4.86
CA ASP A 189 1.76 11.44 -4.43
C ASP A 189 3.06 11.84 -5.16
N CYS A 190 3.24 13.14 -5.41
CA CYS A 190 4.49 13.63 -5.99
C CYS A 190 5.61 13.50 -4.96
N PRO A 191 6.81 13.03 -5.36
CA PRO A 191 7.92 12.86 -4.43
C PRO A 191 8.25 14.20 -3.76
N SER A 192 8.19 14.22 -2.42
CA SER A 192 8.47 15.42 -1.63
C SER A 192 9.97 15.52 -1.35
N GLN A 193 10.60 16.62 -1.77
CA GLN A 193 12.03 16.86 -1.53
C GLN A 193 12.25 17.55 -0.19
N SER A 194 12.22 16.79 0.89
CA SER A 194 12.99 17.00 2.13
C SER A 194 12.37 16.18 3.24
N ARG A 195 13.02 15.07 3.59
CA ARG A 195 12.72 14.35 4.82
C ARG A 195 13.95 14.39 5.70
N THR A 196 13.82 15.04 6.84
CA THR A 196 14.79 14.90 7.94
C THR A 196 14.75 13.46 8.42
N TYR A 197 15.92 12.86 8.62
CA TYR A 197 16.00 11.51 9.16
C TYR A 197 15.42 11.48 10.57
N THR A 198 14.69 10.41 10.87
CA THR A 198 14.33 10.12 12.24
C THR A 198 15.57 9.72 13.03
N LYS A 199 15.52 9.84 14.36
CA LYS A 199 16.64 9.45 15.21
C LYS A 199 17.08 7.99 14.99
N GLU A 200 16.11 7.09 14.80
CA GLU A 200 16.38 5.67 14.50
C GLU A 200 17.10 5.50 13.15
N GLU A 201 16.74 6.28 12.13
CA GLU A 201 17.38 6.25 10.82
C GLU A 201 18.83 6.76 10.88
N GLU A 202 19.10 7.80 11.68
CA GLU A 202 20.46 8.30 11.95
C GLU A 202 21.31 7.27 12.72
N ASP A 203 20.74 6.67 13.76
CA ASP A 203 21.43 5.65 14.57
C ASP A 203 21.76 4.40 13.72
N CYS A 204 20.90 4.04 12.77
CA CYS A 204 21.13 2.96 11.82
C CYS A 204 22.27 3.29 10.84
N GLU A 205 22.34 4.53 10.35
CA GLU A 205 23.45 5.04 9.53
C GLU A 205 24.79 5.00 10.26
N GLU A 206 24.82 5.47 11.51
CA GLU A 206 26.01 5.44 12.35
C GLU A 206 26.45 4.00 12.63
N HIS A 207 25.49 3.12 12.95
CA HIS A 207 25.77 1.69 13.13
C HIS A 207 26.38 1.06 11.88
N PHE A 208 25.82 1.30 10.70
CA PHE A 208 26.36 0.77 9.45
C PHE A 208 27.79 1.25 9.21
N ARG A 209 28.06 2.55 9.40
CA ARG A 209 29.39 3.13 9.23
C ARG A 209 30.41 2.56 10.21
N ALA A 210 30.02 2.37 11.47
CA ALA A 210 30.91 1.88 12.51
C ALA A 210 31.21 0.37 12.38
N THR A 211 30.26 -0.41 11.85
CA THR A 211 30.36 -1.87 11.90
C THR A 211 30.67 -2.54 10.57
N THR A 212 30.42 -1.87 9.44
CA THR A 212 30.64 -2.46 8.11
C THR A 212 32.12 -2.49 7.76
N THR A 213 32.58 -3.64 7.28
CA THR A 213 33.96 -3.86 6.84
C THR A 213 33.97 -4.47 5.45
N ARG A 214 35.13 -4.38 4.77
CA ARG A 214 35.32 -4.97 3.44
C ARG A 214 36.50 -5.93 3.49
N SER A 215 36.30 -7.16 3.03
CA SER A 215 37.37 -8.15 2.96
C SER A 215 38.37 -7.84 1.84
N SER A 216 39.53 -8.49 1.87
CA SER A 216 40.55 -8.41 0.81
C SER A 216 40.00 -8.79 -0.57
N ASP A 217 39.00 -9.67 -0.61
CA ASP A 217 38.35 -10.16 -1.83
C ASP A 217 37.24 -9.21 -2.33
N GLY A 218 37.10 -8.02 -1.71
CA GLY A 218 36.14 -6.99 -2.10
C GLY A 218 34.72 -7.17 -1.54
N VAL A 219 34.47 -8.24 -0.78
CA VAL A 219 33.14 -8.59 -0.25
C VAL A 219 32.86 -7.78 1.02
N PHE A 220 31.67 -7.19 1.09
CA PHE A 220 31.21 -6.45 2.27
C PHE A 220 30.74 -7.41 3.36
N GLU A 221 31.09 -7.08 4.61
CA GLU A 221 30.64 -7.76 5.82
C GLU A 221 29.97 -6.73 6.74
N VAL A 222 28.66 -6.93 6.97
CA VAL A 222 27.79 -6.01 7.72
C VAL A 222 27.31 -6.65 9.01
N ALA A 223 27.05 -5.83 10.03
CA ALA A 223 26.37 -6.25 11.25
C ALA A 223 24.84 -6.09 11.11
N LEU A 224 24.06 -6.89 11.84
CA LEU A 224 22.62 -6.67 11.95
C LEU A 224 22.38 -5.47 12.90
N PRO A 225 21.62 -4.45 12.46
CA PRO A 225 21.42 -3.23 13.22
C PRO A 225 20.38 -3.43 14.33
N PHE A 226 20.77 -4.05 15.43
CA PHE A 226 19.87 -4.24 16.57
C PHE A 226 19.56 -2.91 17.28
N ARG A 227 18.30 -2.74 17.71
CA ARG A 227 17.89 -1.61 18.56
C ARG A 227 18.64 -1.67 19.90
N PRO A 228 19.06 -0.51 20.46
CA PRO A 228 19.89 -0.46 21.67
C PRO A 228 19.18 -0.98 22.93
N ASN A 229 17.87 -0.73 23.09
CA ASN A 229 17.08 -1.14 24.25
C ASN A 229 16.18 -2.36 23.95
N ARG A 230 16.72 -3.39 23.31
CA ARG A 230 15.95 -4.60 22.95
C ARG A 230 15.70 -5.50 24.18
N MET A 231 14.51 -6.08 24.25
CA MET A 231 14.24 -7.14 25.24
C MET A 231 14.89 -8.46 24.81
N PRO A 232 15.08 -9.41 25.74
CA PRO A 232 15.38 -10.80 25.41
C PRO A 232 14.47 -11.35 24.30
N LEU A 233 15.08 -11.83 23.22
CA LEU A 233 14.37 -12.33 22.05
C LEU A 233 13.63 -13.63 22.38
N GLY A 234 14.08 -14.41 23.36
CA GLY A 234 13.41 -15.65 23.79
C GLY A 234 13.47 -16.79 22.76
N ASN A 235 12.85 -17.92 23.09
CA ASN A 235 12.96 -19.14 22.32
C ASN A 235 12.14 -19.10 21.02
N SER A 236 12.82 -19.30 19.89
CA SER A 236 12.21 -19.48 18.55
C SER A 236 12.24 -20.93 18.05
N LYS A 237 13.03 -21.82 18.68
CA LYS A 237 13.28 -23.20 18.23
C LYS A 237 11.99 -24.01 18.06
N SER A 238 11.15 -24.06 19.09
CA SER A 238 9.92 -24.87 19.09
C SER A 238 8.95 -24.44 17.99
N MET A 239 8.86 -23.13 17.75
CA MET A 239 8.01 -22.54 16.73
C MET A 239 8.52 -22.86 15.32
N ALA A 240 9.82 -22.70 15.08
CA ALA A 240 10.45 -22.95 13.80
C ALA A 240 10.40 -24.43 13.43
N LEU A 241 10.66 -25.32 14.40
CA LEU A 241 10.61 -26.77 14.21
C LEU A 241 9.20 -27.24 13.83
N ARG A 242 8.17 -26.74 14.50
CA ARG A 242 6.77 -27.03 14.14
C ARG A 242 6.45 -26.59 12.71
N ARG A 243 6.90 -25.40 12.31
CA ARG A 243 6.70 -24.91 10.93
C ARG A 243 7.49 -25.72 9.89
N PHE A 244 8.67 -26.20 10.25
CA PHE A 244 9.46 -27.10 9.41
C PHE A 244 8.74 -28.43 9.13
N TYR A 245 8.17 -29.09 10.15
CA TYR A 245 7.41 -30.32 9.92
C TYR A 245 6.16 -30.11 9.04
N ASN A 246 5.51 -28.96 9.16
CA ASN A 246 4.41 -28.58 8.27
C ASN A 246 4.90 -28.38 6.82
N LEU A 247 6.07 -27.75 6.64
CA LEU A 247 6.71 -27.63 5.33
C LEU A 247 7.03 -29.01 4.76
N GLU A 248 7.65 -29.89 5.53
CA GLU A 248 8.00 -31.25 5.10
C GLU A 248 6.77 -32.04 4.64
N THR A 249 5.67 -31.96 5.41
CA THR A 249 4.37 -32.54 5.04
C THR A 249 3.79 -31.94 3.77
N LYS A 250 4.05 -30.66 3.50
CA LYS A 250 3.61 -29.99 2.26
C LYS A 250 4.45 -30.43 1.06
N LEU A 251 5.77 -30.56 1.23
CA LEU A 251 6.68 -31.00 0.18
C LEU A 251 6.44 -32.48 -0.18
N SER A 252 6.10 -33.34 0.78
CA SER A 252 5.78 -34.74 0.49
C SER A 252 4.54 -34.93 -0.40
N LYS A 253 3.59 -33.97 -0.35
CA LYS A 253 2.37 -33.98 -1.17
C LYS A 253 2.55 -33.45 -2.59
N ASN A 254 3.66 -32.76 -2.89
CA ASN A 254 3.89 -32.14 -4.20
C ASN A 254 5.34 -32.35 -4.65
N ALA A 255 5.55 -33.36 -5.50
CA ALA A 255 6.87 -33.76 -6.00
C ALA A 255 7.61 -32.63 -6.73
N THR A 256 6.91 -31.87 -7.59
CA THR A 256 7.51 -30.77 -8.35
C THR A 256 7.98 -29.64 -7.43
N LEU A 257 7.15 -29.28 -6.44
CA LEU A 257 7.51 -28.28 -5.44
C LEU A 257 8.69 -28.76 -4.58
N LYS A 258 8.70 -30.03 -4.19
CA LYS A 258 9.80 -30.65 -3.44
C LYS A 258 11.11 -30.53 -4.20
N GLN A 259 11.13 -30.96 -5.46
CA GLN A 259 12.34 -30.90 -6.28
C GLN A 259 12.89 -29.46 -6.37
N GLN A 260 12.06 -28.49 -6.75
CA GLN A 260 12.47 -27.09 -6.89
C GLN A 260 12.91 -26.44 -5.57
N TYR A 261 12.38 -26.93 -4.44
CA TYR A 261 12.79 -26.47 -3.12
C TYR A 261 14.15 -27.02 -2.72
N PHE A 262 14.36 -28.32 -2.94
CA PHE A 262 15.61 -29.02 -2.64
C PHE A 262 16.76 -28.45 -3.48
N GLU A 263 16.54 -28.25 -4.79
CA GLU A 263 17.53 -27.61 -5.67
C GLU A 263 18.01 -26.25 -5.14
N GLN A 264 17.10 -25.45 -4.56
CA GLN A 264 17.47 -24.15 -3.97
C GLN A 264 18.24 -24.30 -2.66
N ILE A 265 17.84 -25.19 -1.75
CA ILE A 265 18.60 -25.42 -0.52
C ILE A 265 20.01 -25.95 -0.85
N HIS A 266 20.12 -26.90 -1.78
CA HIS A 266 21.40 -27.44 -2.20
C HIS A 266 22.28 -26.39 -2.89
N SER A 267 21.71 -25.50 -3.72
CA SER A 267 22.45 -24.35 -4.26
C SER A 267 22.98 -23.47 -3.14
N LEU A 268 22.15 -23.12 -2.14
CA LEU A 268 22.61 -22.31 -1.00
C LEU A 268 23.73 -22.97 -0.19
N LEU A 269 23.70 -24.31 -0.05
CA LEU A 269 24.76 -25.08 0.61
C LEU A 269 26.04 -25.11 -0.23
N GLN A 270 25.93 -25.37 -1.53
CA GLN A 270 27.05 -25.43 -2.47
C GLN A 270 27.76 -24.07 -2.58
N ASP A 271 26.99 -22.99 -2.63
CA ASP A 271 27.49 -21.61 -2.70
C ASP A 271 28.01 -21.11 -1.32
N GLY A 272 27.93 -21.94 -0.28
CA GLY A 272 28.40 -21.63 1.08
C GLY A 272 27.60 -20.53 1.78
N HIS A 273 26.42 -20.18 1.24
CA HIS A 273 25.48 -19.19 1.80
C HIS A 273 24.71 -19.75 3.00
N LEU A 274 24.44 -21.05 2.97
CA LEU A 274 23.89 -21.82 4.08
C LEU A 274 24.98 -22.75 4.60
N ARG A 275 25.21 -22.76 5.92
CA ARG A 275 26.27 -23.56 6.55
C ARG A 275 25.70 -24.37 7.69
N ILE A 276 26.16 -25.61 7.85
CA ILE A 276 25.79 -26.42 8.99
C ILE A 276 26.37 -25.81 10.28
N VAL A 277 25.57 -25.78 11.35
CA VAL A 277 26.05 -25.36 12.66
C VAL A 277 26.73 -26.56 13.33
N PRO A 278 28.02 -26.47 13.72
CA PRO A 278 28.71 -27.54 14.44
C PRO A 278 27.97 -27.91 15.72
N LYS A 279 28.02 -29.19 16.12
CA LYS A 279 27.29 -29.69 17.31
C LYS A 279 27.59 -28.88 18.58
N ASP A 280 28.83 -28.44 18.70
CA ASP A 280 29.32 -27.68 19.87
C ASP A 280 28.78 -26.23 19.89
N GLU A 281 28.34 -25.70 18.75
CA GLU A 281 27.77 -24.35 18.60
C GLU A 281 26.22 -24.35 18.62
N ILE A 282 25.58 -25.53 18.69
CA ILE A 282 24.10 -25.61 18.67
C ILE A 282 23.51 -24.98 19.93
N ASN A 283 24.13 -25.24 21.08
CA ASN A 283 23.63 -24.85 22.40
C ASN A 283 24.12 -23.45 22.80
N VAL A 284 23.65 -22.44 22.08
CA VAL A 284 23.80 -21.03 22.49
C VAL A 284 22.55 -20.57 23.26
N PRO A 285 22.67 -19.52 24.11
CA PRO A 285 21.53 -18.93 24.79
C PRO A 285 20.41 -18.55 23.82
N ASP A 286 19.17 -18.68 24.27
CA ASP A 286 18.00 -18.40 23.42
C ASP A 286 17.95 -16.92 22.97
N ASP A 287 18.55 -15.99 23.73
CA ASP A 287 18.66 -14.57 23.35
C ASP A 287 19.81 -14.27 22.37
N SER A 288 20.70 -15.24 22.17
CA SER A 288 21.85 -15.15 21.25
C SER A 288 21.61 -15.91 19.95
N SER A 289 20.41 -16.45 19.74
CA SER A 289 20.07 -17.13 18.49
C SER A 289 18.62 -16.97 18.09
N TYR A 290 18.36 -17.11 16.79
CA TYR A 290 17.01 -17.08 16.28
C TYR A 290 16.86 -18.05 15.10
N TYR A 291 15.80 -18.87 15.18
CA TYR A 291 15.46 -19.87 14.19
C TYR A 291 14.35 -19.34 13.29
N LEU A 292 14.73 -18.99 12.06
CA LEU A 292 13.84 -18.51 11.01
C LEU A 292 13.00 -19.68 10.48
N PRO A 293 11.67 -19.62 10.57
CA PRO A 293 10.81 -20.46 9.75
C PRO A 293 11.01 -20.11 8.28
N HIS A 294 10.91 -21.10 7.41
CA HIS A 294 11.01 -20.89 5.98
C HIS A 294 9.89 -21.61 5.24
N HIS A 295 9.50 -21.05 4.10
CA HIS A 295 8.43 -21.62 3.28
C HIS A 295 8.64 -21.28 1.79
N ALA A 296 7.96 -22.04 0.94
CA ALA A 296 7.98 -21.83 -0.50
C ALA A 296 6.95 -20.78 -0.93
N VAL A 297 7.38 -19.78 -1.71
CA VAL A 297 6.52 -18.86 -2.45
C VAL A 297 6.63 -19.15 -3.93
N ILE A 298 5.49 -19.46 -4.56
CA ILE A 298 5.42 -19.75 -6.00
C ILE A 298 5.18 -18.45 -6.76
N LYS A 299 6.11 -18.07 -7.62
CA LYS A 299 5.97 -16.98 -8.58
C LYS A 299 5.94 -17.58 -9.97
N GLU A 300 4.75 -17.99 -10.43
CA GLU A 300 4.59 -18.61 -11.77
C GLU A 300 5.08 -17.71 -12.91
N ALA A 301 5.07 -16.39 -12.71
CA ALA A 301 5.55 -15.38 -13.66
C ALA A 301 7.08 -15.12 -13.60
N SER A 302 7.83 -15.79 -12.72
CA SER A 302 9.28 -15.59 -12.58
C SER A 302 10.03 -16.33 -13.70
N SER A 303 10.87 -15.61 -14.44
CA SER A 303 11.65 -16.18 -15.55
C SER A 303 12.82 -17.05 -15.11
N THR A 304 13.35 -16.85 -13.90
CA THR A 304 14.54 -17.55 -13.40
C THR A 304 14.21 -18.72 -12.48
N THR A 305 13.29 -18.54 -11.54
CA THR A 305 12.93 -19.57 -10.55
C THR A 305 11.46 -19.46 -10.17
N LYS A 306 10.67 -20.50 -10.47
CA LYS A 306 9.23 -20.55 -10.20
C LYS A 306 8.90 -20.63 -8.71
N VAL A 307 9.79 -21.19 -7.91
CA VAL A 307 9.69 -21.26 -6.45
C VAL A 307 10.80 -20.41 -5.85
N ARG A 308 10.52 -19.67 -4.77
CA ARG A 308 11.52 -18.98 -3.96
C ARG A 308 11.36 -19.36 -2.49
N ILE A 309 12.47 -19.54 -1.79
CA ILE A 309 12.47 -19.75 -0.35
C ILE A 309 12.38 -18.38 0.34
N VAL A 310 11.39 -18.22 1.22
CA VAL A 310 11.23 -17.03 2.05
C VAL A 310 11.48 -17.40 3.51
N PHE A 311 12.35 -16.64 4.16
CA PHE A 311 12.68 -16.76 5.57
C PHE A 311 11.88 -15.73 6.37
N ASP A 312 11.14 -16.18 7.38
CA ASP A 312 10.20 -15.35 8.14
C ASP A 312 10.84 -14.83 9.43
N ALA A 313 11.46 -13.65 9.36
CA ALA A 313 12.00 -12.96 10.52
C ALA A 313 10.93 -12.20 11.35
N SER A 314 9.66 -12.25 10.94
CA SER A 314 8.53 -11.66 11.65
C SER A 314 7.81 -12.66 12.57
N ALA A 315 8.27 -13.91 12.62
CA ALA A 315 7.67 -14.90 13.50
C ALA A 315 7.94 -14.58 14.98
N ALA A 316 6.89 -14.40 15.77
CA ALA A 316 7.03 -14.16 17.21
C ALA A 316 7.65 -15.36 17.93
N THR A 317 8.56 -15.09 18.85
CA THR A 317 9.17 -16.06 19.76
C THR A 317 8.31 -16.29 21.00
N SER A 318 8.84 -17.04 21.98
CA SER A 318 8.23 -17.19 23.30
C SER A 318 8.09 -15.87 24.08
N SER A 319 8.86 -14.83 23.76
CA SER A 319 8.71 -13.50 24.38
C SER A 319 7.61 -12.66 23.72
N GLY A 320 7.04 -13.14 22.61
CA GLY A 320 6.05 -12.40 21.81
C GLY A 320 6.67 -11.39 20.84
N GLN A 321 8.00 -11.23 20.84
CA GLN A 321 8.72 -10.39 19.88
C GLN A 321 9.28 -11.19 18.70
N SER A 322 9.50 -10.54 17.58
CA SER A 322 10.15 -11.10 16.39
C SER A 322 11.53 -10.49 16.16
N LEU A 323 12.36 -11.14 15.33
CA LEU A 323 13.67 -10.58 14.97
C LEU A 323 13.51 -9.22 14.28
N ASN A 324 12.52 -9.06 13.40
CA ASN A 324 12.28 -7.82 12.69
C ASN A 324 11.92 -6.64 13.60
N GLU A 325 11.22 -6.88 14.70
CA GLU A 325 10.89 -5.84 15.69
C GLU A 325 12.14 -5.39 16.48
N GLN A 326 13.17 -6.23 16.59
CA GLN A 326 14.42 -5.90 17.26
C GLN A 326 15.45 -5.22 16.37
N LEU A 327 15.25 -5.21 15.05
CA LEU A 327 16.14 -4.55 14.10
C LEU A 327 15.67 -3.12 13.83
N MET A 328 16.63 -2.20 13.71
CA MET A 328 16.41 -0.85 13.22
C MET A 328 16.15 -0.90 11.71
N VAL A 329 15.25 -0.02 11.26
CA VAL A 329 15.00 0.18 9.83
C VAL A 329 15.69 1.47 9.41
N GLY A 330 16.74 1.35 8.59
CA GLY A 330 17.47 2.51 8.08
C GLY A 330 16.65 3.29 7.03
N PRO A 331 17.10 4.51 6.67
CA PRO A 331 16.31 5.36 5.79
C PRO A 331 16.26 4.81 4.37
N VAL A 332 15.19 5.18 3.66
CA VAL A 332 15.02 4.84 2.24
C VAL A 332 15.97 5.72 1.42
N HIS A 333 17.17 5.19 1.16
CA HIS A 333 18.22 5.86 0.37
C HIS A 333 17.99 5.82 -1.14
N GLN A 334 16.95 5.11 -1.56
CA GLN A 334 16.61 4.90 -2.96
C GLN A 334 15.91 6.13 -3.53
N GLN A 335 16.31 6.56 -4.72
CA GLN A 335 15.53 7.54 -5.47
C GLN A 335 14.15 6.97 -5.79
N ASP A 336 13.12 7.81 -5.76
CA ASP A 336 11.79 7.37 -6.10
C ASP A 336 11.73 6.94 -7.58
N LEU A 337 10.89 5.94 -7.87
CA LEU A 337 10.82 5.37 -9.21
C LEU A 337 10.35 6.39 -10.26
N PHE A 338 9.49 7.35 -9.87
CA PHE A 338 9.03 8.40 -10.78
C PHE A 338 10.23 9.22 -11.29
N SER A 339 11.09 9.68 -10.39
CA SER A 339 12.30 10.43 -10.74
C SER A 339 13.27 9.62 -11.59
N ILE A 340 13.47 8.33 -11.29
CA ILE A 340 14.29 7.42 -12.10
C ILE A 340 13.74 7.33 -13.53
N LEU A 341 12.43 7.14 -13.69
CA LEU A 341 11.80 6.98 -15.00
C LEU A 341 11.79 8.28 -15.82
N VAL A 342 11.59 9.44 -15.19
CA VAL A 342 11.72 10.74 -15.86
C VAL A 342 13.13 10.91 -16.43
N ARG A 343 14.18 10.60 -15.66
CA ARG A 343 15.58 10.62 -16.14
C ARG A 343 15.82 9.61 -17.26
N TRP A 344 15.32 8.39 -17.09
CA TRP A 344 15.50 7.32 -18.07
C TRP A 344 14.93 7.67 -19.45
N ARG A 345 13.82 8.42 -19.49
CA ARG A 345 13.21 8.93 -20.72
C ARG A 345 14.00 10.05 -21.41
N TYR A 346 14.92 10.70 -20.71
CA TYR A 346 15.77 11.74 -21.30
C TYR A 346 16.85 11.17 -22.22
N TRP A 347 17.42 10.01 -21.89
CA TRP A 347 18.52 9.41 -22.65
C TRP A 347 18.09 8.97 -24.05
N LYS A 348 18.96 9.15 -25.05
CA LYS A 348 18.70 8.69 -26.43
C LYS A 348 18.89 7.17 -26.52
N VAL A 349 19.97 6.67 -25.95
CA VAL A 349 20.25 5.24 -25.78
C VAL A 349 19.93 4.85 -24.33
N ALA A 350 18.82 4.14 -24.13
CA ALA A 350 18.42 3.66 -22.81
C ALA A 350 19.05 2.30 -22.51
N LEU A 351 19.46 2.08 -21.26
CA LEU A 351 20.01 0.84 -20.74
C LEU A 351 19.20 0.38 -19.53
N THR A 352 19.04 -0.94 -19.40
CA THR A 352 18.47 -1.57 -18.21
C THR A 352 19.28 -2.81 -17.84
N ALA A 353 19.38 -3.12 -16.55
CA ALA A 353 20.07 -4.30 -16.04
C ALA A 353 19.49 -4.72 -14.67
N ASP A 354 19.74 -5.95 -14.24
CA ASP A 354 19.31 -6.54 -12.98
C ASP A 354 20.54 -7.02 -12.19
N ILE A 355 20.64 -6.68 -10.90
CA ILE A 355 21.64 -7.28 -10.00
C ILE A 355 21.17 -8.65 -9.58
N ARG A 356 21.90 -9.68 -10.00
CA ARG A 356 21.61 -11.06 -9.59
C ARG A 356 21.70 -11.17 -8.07
N GLN A 357 20.62 -11.60 -7.42
CA GLN A 357 20.62 -12.05 -6.02
C GLN A 357 21.36 -11.11 -5.06
N MET A 358 21.18 -9.80 -5.22
CA MET A 358 21.92 -8.72 -4.53
C MET A 358 22.25 -9.00 -3.05
N TYR A 359 21.26 -9.43 -2.26
CA TYR A 359 21.44 -9.70 -0.83
C TYR A 359 22.50 -10.80 -0.52
N LEU A 360 22.61 -11.83 -1.36
CA LEU A 360 23.49 -12.98 -1.12
C LEU A 360 24.97 -12.65 -1.32
N PHE A 361 25.29 -11.49 -1.91
CA PHE A 361 26.67 -11.03 -2.08
C PHE A 361 27.21 -10.28 -0.85
N ILE A 362 26.39 -10.01 0.16
CA ILE A 362 26.77 -9.28 1.36
C ILE A 362 26.85 -10.24 2.55
N ASN A 363 28.02 -10.35 3.18
CA ASN A 363 28.20 -11.18 4.37
C ASN A 363 27.55 -10.54 5.60
N VAL A 364 26.99 -11.37 6.47
CA VAL A 364 26.63 -10.97 7.84
C VAL A 364 27.76 -11.39 8.76
N LYS A 365 28.17 -10.50 9.68
CA LYS A 365 29.21 -10.80 10.67
C LYS A 365 28.93 -12.10 11.42
N LYS A 366 29.96 -12.90 11.66
CA LYS A 366 29.85 -14.22 12.31
C LYS A 366 29.05 -14.21 13.61
N GLU A 367 29.26 -13.19 14.45
CA GLU A 367 28.54 -12.98 15.72
C GLU A 367 27.02 -12.82 15.56
N HIS A 368 26.56 -12.42 14.38
CA HIS A 368 25.14 -12.19 14.09
C HIS A 368 24.50 -13.29 13.22
N GLN A 369 25.28 -14.23 12.67
CA GLN A 369 24.76 -15.32 11.85
C GLN A 369 23.87 -16.29 12.65
N ASP A 370 24.05 -16.37 13.97
CA ASP A 370 23.22 -17.21 14.84
C ASP A 370 21.79 -16.71 15.02
N TYR A 371 21.51 -15.45 14.64
CA TYR A 371 20.14 -14.93 14.49
C TYR A 371 19.47 -15.34 13.17
N LEU A 372 20.20 -16.03 12.29
CA LEU A 372 19.72 -16.45 10.97
C LEU A 372 19.78 -17.99 10.82
N ARG A 373 19.42 -18.73 11.88
CA ARG A 373 19.41 -20.20 11.88
C ARG A 373 18.15 -20.75 11.22
N ILE A 374 18.24 -21.93 10.62
CA ILE A 374 17.11 -22.70 10.09
C ILE A 374 17.24 -24.19 10.40
N PHE A 375 16.13 -24.91 10.31
CA PHE A 375 16.12 -26.37 10.38
C PHE A 375 16.00 -26.97 8.99
N TRP A 376 16.81 -27.98 8.67
CA TRP A 376 16.68 -28.70 7.41
C TRP A 376 17.15 -30.16 7.53
N ARG A 377 16.56 -31.03 6.71
CA ARG A 377 17.02 -32.39 6.43
C ARG A 377 16.54 -32.82 5.04
N ASP A 378 17.30 -33.68 4.38
CA ASP A 378 16.99 -34.12 3.01
C ASP A 378 15.95 -35.26 2.99
N SER A 379 15.88 -36.04 4.09
CA SER A 379 14.92 -37.13 4.23
C SER A 379 14.32 -37.17 5.63
N PRO A 380 13.02 -37.54 5.78
CA PRO A 380 12.40 -37.77 7.08
C PRO A 380 13.09 -38.84 7.93
N SER A 381 13.84 -39.75 7.30
CA SER A 381 14.64 -40.77 7.97
C SER A 381 15.92 -40.23 8.60
N GLU A 382 16.36 -39.02 8.23
CA GLU A 382 17.55 -38.39 8.78
C GLU A 382 17.22 -37.52 10.01
N PRO A 383 18.20 -37.38 10.93
CA PRO A 383 18.07 -36.41 12.02
C PRO A 383 18.02 -34.99 11.45
N ILE A 384 17.17 -34.15 12.06
CA ILE A 384 17.11 -32.73 11.72
C ILE A 384 18.43 -32.06 12.07
N LYS A 385 18.97 -31.31 11.11
CA LYS A 385 20.21 -30.54 11.26
C LYS A 385 19.87 -29.05 11.40
N THR A 386 20.72 -28.33 12.13
CA THR A 386 20.65 -26.88 12.23
C THR A 386 21.64 -26.27 11.25
N TYR A 387 21.18 -25.29 10.48
CA TYR A 387 22.01 -24.50 9.58
C TYR A 387 21.92 -23.02 9.95
N LYS A 388 22.92 -22.22 9.55
CA LYS A 388 22.91 -20.76 9.66
C LYS A 388 23.21 -20.11 8.32
N LEU A 389 22.51 -19.02 8.02
CA LEU A 389 22.73 -18.21 6.84
C LEU A 389 23.90 -17.25 7.10
N ALA A 390 24.85 -17.22 6.16
CA ALA A 390 26.06 -16.39 6.28
C ALA A 390 25.92 -15.00 5.64
N LYS A 391 24.84 -14.78 4.88
CA LYS A 391 24.63 -13.61 4.03
C LYS A 391 23.40 -12.82 4.46
N VAL A 392 23.32 -11.56 4.04
CA VAL A 392 22.11 -10.76 4.21
C VAL A 392 20.96 -11.50 3.55
N THR A 393 19.89 -11.73 4.32
CA THR A 393 18.81 -12.62 3.91
C THR A 393 17.52 -11.83 3.76
N PHE A 394 16.84 -12.08 2.63
CA PHE A 394 15.52 -11.54 2.35
C PHE A 394 14.51 -12.01 3.39
N GLY A 395 13.73 -11.07 3.94
CA GLY A 395 12.76 -11.31 5.00
C GLY A 395 13.10 -10.59 6.31
N THR A 396 14.34 -10.16 6.48
CA THR A 396 14.73 -9.24 7.56
C THR A 396 14.37 -7.79 7.20
N SER A 397 13.90 -7.01 8.18
CA SER A 397 13.44 -5.62 7.99
C SER A 397 14.57 -4.68 7.57
N SER A 398 15.81 -4.95 8.01
CA SER A 398 16.99 -4.15 7.70
C SER A 398 17.67 -4.52 6.37
N ALA A 399 17.37 -5.68 5.77
CA ALA A 399 18.06 -6.15 4.56
C ALA A 399 18.03 -5.15 3.38
N PRO A 400 16.91 -4.51 3.01
CA PRO A 400 16.88 -3.55 1.91
C PRO A 400 17.84 -2.39 2.13
N TYR A 401 17.84 -1.83 3.34
CA TYR A 401 18.74 -0.74 3.73
C TYR A 401 20.21 -1.18 3.63
N LEU A 402 20.57 -2.29 4.27
CA LEU A 402 21.95 -2.80 4.27
C LEU A 402 22.46 -3.03 2.85
N ALA A 403 21.61 -3.56 1.97
CA ALA A 403 21.99 -3.84 0.60
C ALA A 403 22.19 -2.58 -0.24
N ILE A 404 21.25 -1.62 -0.16
CA ILE A 404 21.35 -0.34 -0.88
C ILE A 404 22.55 0.47 -0.39
N LYS A 405 22.75 0.56 0.93
CA LYS A 405 23.85 1.33 1.51
C LYS A 405 25.22 0.75 1.15
N THR A 406 25.32 -0.57 1.06
CA THR A 406 26.53 -1.26 0.59
C THR A 406 26.88 -0.85 -0.84
N ILE A 407 25.89 -0.82 -1.74
CA ILE A 407 26.08 -0.37 -3.13
C ILE A 407 26.49 1.11 -3.19
N GLN A 408 25.88 1.97 -2.37
CA GLN A 408 26.25 3.38 -2.31
C GLN A 408 27.68 3.59 -1.80
N THR A 409 28.07 2.83 -0.77
CA THR A 409 29.45 2.86 -0.23
C THR A 409 30.46 2.41 -1.28
N LEU A 410 30.13 1.38 -2.07
CA LEU A 410 30.95 0.94 -3.21
C LEU A 410 31.09 2.05 -4.26
N ALA A 411 29.99 2.71 -4.61
CA ALA A 411 29.98 3.83 -5.56
C ALA A 411 30.75 5.06 -5.04
N GLU A 412 30.75 5.32 -3.74
CA GLU A 412 31.55 6.39 -3.13
C GLU A 412 33.05 6.08 -3.17
N ALA A 413 33.42 4.85 -2.80
CA ALA A 413 34.81 4.43 -2.75
C ALA A 413 35.53 4.45 -4.11
N HIS A 414 34.77 4.30 -5.21
CA HIS A 414 35.32 4.26 -6.57
C HIS A 414 34.77 5.39 -7.47
N ALA A 415 34.29 6.49 -6.88
CA ALA A 415 33.69 7.60 -7.61
C ALA A 415 34.66 8.24 -8.61
N GLU A 416 35.94 8.32 -8.27
CA GLU A 416 36.99 8.86 -9.15
C GLU A 416 37.38 7.90 -10.28
N GLU A 417 37.43 6.59 -9.98
CA GLU A 417 37.82 5.53 -10.93
C GLU A 417 36.71 5.23 -11.95
N TYR A 418 35.45 5.23 -11.51
CA TYR A 418 34.28 4.91 -12.33
C TYR A 418 33.17 5.96 -12.14
N PRO A 419 33.36 7.20 -12.64
CA PRO A 419 32.45 8.31 -12.37
C PRO A 419 31.05 8.09 -12.95
N LEU A 420 30.93 7.49 -14.15
CA LEU A 420 29.62 7.25 -14.78
C LEU A 420 28.84 6.20 -14.00
N ALA A 421 29.48 5.07 -13.70
CA ALA A 421 28.85 3.99 -12.95
C ALA A 421 28.49 4.41 -11.52
N SER A 422 29.36 5.16 -10.85
CA SER A 422 29.13 5.62 -9.49
C SER A 422 27.94 6.58 -9.40
N ALA A 423 27.75 7.45 -10.39
CA ALA A 423 26.57 8.30 -10.49
C ALA A 423 25.29 7.47 -10.68
N VAL A 424 25.33 6.44 -11.54
CA VAL A 424 24.19 5.55 -11.80
C VAL A 424 23.84 4.69 -10.57
N LEU A 425 24.82 4.09 -9.90
CA LEU A 425 24.61 3.27 -8.68
C LEU A 425 23.96 4.06 -7.54
N LYS A 426 24.22 5.37 -7.46
CA LYS A 426 23.61 6.24 -6.45
C LYS A 426 22.19 6.68 -6.80
N ARG A 427 21.88 6.84 -8.10
CA ARG A 427 20.71 7.60 -8.55
C ARG A 427 19.69 6.83 -9.38
N ASP A 428 20.13 5.84 -10.13
CA ASP A 428 19.37 5.23 -11.23
C ASP A 428 19.07 3.73 -10.99
N PHE A 429 19.36 3.22 -9.78
CA PHE A 429 18.93 1.89 -9.32
C PHE A 429 17.64 1.96 -8.52
N TYR A 430 16.69 1.11 -8.89
CA TYR A 430 15.51 0.78 -8.10
C TYR A 430 15.67 -0.62 -7.49
N VAL A 431 16.20 -0.69 -6.26
CA VAL A 431 16.61 -1.95 -5.60
C VAL A 431 17.62 -2.71 -6.46
N ASP A 432 17.21 -3.82 -7.09
CA ASP A 432 18.03 -4.66 -7.96
C ASP A 432 18.01 -4.22 -9.43
N ASP A 433 17.03 -3.40 -9.86
CA ASP A 433 16.87 -2.98 -11.25
C ASP A 433 17.59 -1.65 -11.54
N CYS A 434 18.48 -1.62 -12.53
CA CYS A 434 19.10 -0.42 -13.08
C CYS A 434 18.26 0.11 -14.25
N LEU A 435 17.94 1.41 -14.25
CA LEU A 435 17.26 2.11 -15.34
C LEU A 435 18.03 3.40 -15.66
N SER A 436 18.95 3.34 -16.62
CA SER A 436 19.79 4.49 -17.00
C SER A 436 20.00 4.57 -18.52
N GLY A 437 21.00 5.31 -18.98
CA GLY A 437 21.29 5.48 -20.40
C GLY A 437 22.31 6.56 -20.69
N ALA A 438 22.49 6.85 -21.98
CA ALA A 438 23.43 7.85 -22.47
C ALA A 438 22.89 8.59 -23.71
N ARG A 439 23.64 9.60 -24.19
CA ARG A 439 23.28 10.36 -25.41
C ARG A 439 23.75 9.66 -26.67
N THR A 440 24.92 9.01 -26.63
CA THR A 440 25.46 8.26 -27.77
C THR A 440 25.63 6.79 -27.42
N GLN A 441 25.85 5.98 -28.47
CA GLN A 441 26.11 4.55 -28.33
C GLN A 441 27.44 4.29 -27.59
N GLU A 442 28.48 5.06 -27.90
CA GLU A 442 29.81 4.92 -27.30
C GLU A 442 29.77 5.20 -25.80
N GLU A 443 29.08 6.27 -25.39
CA GLU A 443 28.87 6.59 -23.97
C GLU A 443 28.08 5.48 -23.27
N ALA A 444 27.08 4.88 -23.92
CA ALA A 444 26.29 3.78 -23.35
C ALA A 444 27.15 2.53 -23.12
N VAL A 445 28.02 2.19 -24.07
CA VAL A 445 28.99 1.09 -23.94
C VAL A 445 30.00 1.37 -22.83
N GLN A 446 30.52 2.59 -22.75
CA GLN A 446 31.44 3.00 -21.68
C GLN A 446 30.77 2.92 -20.30
N LEU A 447 29.52 3.40 -20.18
CA LEU A 447 28.74 3.31 -18.94
C LEU A 447 28.52 1.85 -18.53
N GLN A 448 28.13 0.98 -19.47
CA GLN A 448 27.96 -0.44 -19.21
C GLN A 448 29.25 -1.09 -18.70
N GLN A 449 30.39 -0.82 -19.34
CA GLN A 449 31.70 -1.35 -18.94
C GLN A 449 32.11 -0.87 -17.55
N GLN A 450 31.93 0.42 -17.24
CA GLN A 450 32.19 0.94 -15.90
C GLN A 450 31.27 0.31 -14.86
N LEU A 451 29.98 0.12 -15.19
CA LEU A 451 29.01 -0.52 -14.29
C LEU A 451 29.43 -1.94 -13.96
N MET A 452 29.74 -2.76 -14.98
CA MET A 452 30.18 -4.14 -14.78
C MET A 452 31.44 -4.21 -13.90
N ARG A 453 32.47 -3.41 -14.21
CA ARG A 453 33.73 -3.39 -13.45
C ARG A 453 33.53 -2.93 -12.01
N LEU A 454 32.75 -1.87 -11.79
CA LEU A 454 32.48 -1.35 -10.45
C LEU A 454 31.67 -2.35 -9.62
N THR A 455 30.60 -2.93 -10.19
CA THR A 455 29.79 -3.92 -9.47
C THR A 455 30.59 -5.20 -9.17
N GLU A 456 31.45 -5.64 -10.08
CA GLU A 456 32.36 -6.78 -9.88
C GLU A 456 33.30 -6.56 -8.68
N LYS A 457 33.81 -5.33 -8.47
CA LYS A 457 34.62 -5.01 -7.28
C LYS A 457 33.87 -5.19 -5.96
N GLY A 458 32.53 -5.09 -5.97
CA GLY A 458 31.67 -5.38 -4.82
C GLY A 458 31.15 -6.81 -4.78
N GLY A 459 31.54 -7.66 -5.75
CA GLY A 459 31.01 -9.00 -5.95
C GLY A 459 29.61 -9.04 -6.56
N PHE A 460 29.04 -7.91 -6.97
CA PHE A 460 27.70 -7.84 -7.56
C PHE A 460 27.75 -8.13 -9.07
N LEU A 461 26.94 -9.09 -9.52
CA LEU A 461 26.87 -9.46 -10.94
C LEU A 461 25.62 -8.86 -11.60
N LEU A 462 25.82 -7.99 -12.59
CA LEU A 462 24.76 -7.46 -13.45
C LEU A 462 24.39 -8.46 -14.55
N ARG A 463 23.09 -8.61 -14.82
CA ARG A 463 22.55 -9.49 -15.86
C ARG A 463 21.32 -8.88 -16.52
N LYS A 464 20.75 -9.59 -17.51
CA LYS A 464 19.54 -9.20 -18.24
C LYS A 464 19.63 -7.80 -18.84
N TRP A 465 20.77 -7.50 -19.44
CA TRP A 465 20.95 -6.24 -20.14
C TRP A 465 19.93 -6.10 -21.26
N THR A 466 19.23 -4.97 -21.31
CA THR A 466 18.46 -4.58 -22.48
C THR A 466 18.71 -3.10 -22.81
N SER A 467 18.61 -2.77 -24.09
CA SER A 467 18.87 -1.45 -24.64
C SER A 467 17.75 -1.02 -25.60
N SER A 468 17.56 0.29 -25.76
CA SER A 468 16.68 0.82 -26.82
C SER A 468 17.35 0.86 -28.20
N ASP A 469 18.67 0.63 -28.25
CA ASP A 469 19.47 0.60 -29.47
C ASP A 469 19.84 -0.85 -29.80
N ALA A 470 19.57 -1.30 -31.02
CA ALA A 470 19.75 -2.68 -31.45
C ALA A 470 21.23 -3.10 -31.49
N ASP A 471 22.13 -2.18 -31.85
CA ASP A 471 23.57 -2.46 -31.92
C ASP A 471 24.20 -2.57 -30.52
N VAL A 472 23.55 -2.00 -29.51
CA VAL A 472 23.87 -2.19 -28.08
C VAL A 472 23.22 -3.47 -27.52
N LEU A 473 22.13 -3.94 -28.14
CA LEU A 473 21.38 -5.13 -27.74
C LEU A 473 21.97 -6.43 -28.28
N ASP A 474 22.59 -6.41 -29.47
CA ASP A 474 23.22 -7.59 -30.11
C ASP A 474 24.42 -8.17 -29.32
N ALA A 475 24.76 -7.54 -28.19
CA ALA A 475 25.63 -8.14 -27.20
C ALA A 475 24.97 -9.29 -26.42
N PHE A 476 23.68 -9.26 -26.01
CA PHE A 476 23.03 -10.35 -25.23
C PHE A 476 21.47 -10.28 -25.25
N THR A 477 20.80 -11.44 -25.40
CA THR A 477 19.32 -11.60 -25.56
C THR A 477 18.76 -12.59 -24.48
N VAL A 478 17.56 -12.53 -23.84
CA VAL A 478 16.17 -12.76 -24.31
C VAL A 478 15.11 -12.69 -23.14
N GLN A 479 13.96 -12.03 -23.42
CA GLN A 479 12.48 -12.30 -23.27
C GLN A 479 11.68 -12.61 -21.96
N SER A 480 10.37 -12.26 -22.02
CA SER A 480 9.28 -12.34 -21.01
C SER A 480 8.07 -13.20 -21.46
N ARG A 481 7.11 -13.51 -20.55
CA ARG A 481 5.66 -13.78 -20.86
C ARG A 481 4.72 -13.82 -19.63
N LYS A 482 3.40 -13.60 -19.86
CA LYS A 482 2.26 -13.37 -18.93
C LYS A 482 1.35 -14.61 -18.68
N SER A 483 0.49 -14.56 -17.64
CA SER A 483 -0.60 -15.50 -17.30
C SER A 483 -1.86 -14.77 -16.74
N SER A 484 -3.05 -15.37 -16.88
CA SER A 484 -4.41 -14.79 -16.72
C SER A 484 -5.39 -15.64 -15.88
N LYS A 485 -6.23 -15.00 -15.03
CA LYS A 485 -7.58 -15.38 -14.54
C LYS A 485 -8.13 -14.24 -13.66
N VAL A 486 -9.45 -13.97 -13.61
CA VAL A 486 -10.07 -12.76 -12.98
C VAL A 486 -11.19 -13.10 -11.95
N THR A 487 -11.29 -12.32 -10.85
CA THR A 487 -12.21 -12.29 -9.68
C THR A 487 -12.23 -10.85 -9.10
N LYS A 488 -13.09 -10.44 -8.15
CA LYS A 488 -13.10 -9.06 -7.57
C LYS A 488 -11.76 -8.64 -6.92
N ARG A 489 -11.07 -9.59 -6.27
CA ARG A 489 -9.67 -9.42 -5.80
C ARG A 489 -8.70 -9.25 -6.95
N ILE A 490 -8.96 -9.92 -8.08
CA ILE A 490 -8.15 -9.79 -9.27
C ILE A 490 -8.46 -8.50 -10.02
N ILE A 491 -9.70 -8.01 -10.04
CA ILE A 491 -10.10 -6.69 -10.57
C ILE A 491 -9.28 -5.60 -9.88
N LEU A 492 -9.22 -5.61 -8.54
CA LEU A 492 -8.37 -4.69 -7.77
C LEU A 492 -6.88 -4.92 -8.07
N SER A 493 -6.43 -6.18 -8.18
CA SER A 493 -5.03 -6.48 -8.56
C SER A 493 -4.71 -6.09 -10.00
N GLU A 494 -5.67 -6.06 -10.92
CA GLU A 494 -5.51 -5.76 -12.33
C GLU A 494 -5.44 -4.26 -12.55
N ILE A 495 -6.29 -3.49 -11.86
CA ILE A 495 -6.15 -2.03 -11.77
C ILE A 495 -4.79 -1.68 -11.16
N ALA A 496 -4.39 -2.33 -10.06
CA ALA A 496 -3.08 -2.12 -9.43
C ALA A 496 -1.89 -2.66 -10.25
N ARG A 497 -2.12 -3.56 -11.23
CA ARG A 497 -1.10 -4.07 -12.18
C ARG A 497 -0.85 -3.11 -13.33
N VAL A 498 -1.78 -2.20 -13.62
CA VAL A 498 -1.52 -1.05 -14.50
C VAL A 498 -0.68 -0.05 -13.70
N PHE A 499 0.59 -0.43 -13.52
CA PHE A 499 1.57 0.37 -12.84
C PHE A 499 2.02 1.48 -13.79
N ASP A 500 1.46 2.66 -13.58
CA ASP A 500 1.65 3.84 -14.43
C ASP A 500 2.30 4.97 -13.62
N PRO A 501 3.57 4.79 -13.19
CA PRO A 501 4.25 5.75 -12.32
C PRO A 501 4.34 7.14 -12.95
N LEU A 502 4.41 7.24 -14.28
CA LEU A 502 4.44 8.51 -15.02
C LEU A 502 3.04 9.02 -15.44
N GLY A 503 1.97 8.29 -15.14
CA GLY A 503 0.59 8.65 -15.41
C GLY A 503 0.17 8.75 -16.87
N PHE A 504 0.87 8.11 -17.81
CA PHE A 504 0.52 8.14 -19.24
C PHE A 504 -0.83 7.50 -19.55
N LEU A 505 -1.21 6.51 -18.75
CA LEU A 505 -2.48 5.82 -18.81
C LEU A 505 -3.48 6.44 -17.83
N ALA A 506 -3.22 7.62 -17.26
CA ALA A 506 -4.15 8.36 -16.40
C ALA A 506 -5.60 8.41 -16.95
N PRO A 507 -5.86 8.68 -18.26
CA PRO A 507 -7.22 8.65 -18.80
C PRO A 507 -7.92 7.28 -18.67
N ILE A 508 -7.14 6.19 -18.59
CA ILE A 508 -7.62 4.81 -18.49
C ILE A 508 -7.69 4.38 -17.02
N THR A 509 -6.66 4.69 -16.23
CA THR A 509 -6.63 4.34 -14.80
C THR A 509 -7.68 5.12 -14.01
N VAL A 510 -7.99 6.38 -14.38
CA VAL A 510 -9.05 7.16 -13.74
C VAL A 510 -10.44 6.54 -13.96
N ARG A 511 -10.75 5.98 -15.14
CA ARG A 511 -12.01 5.26 -15.39
C ARG A 511 -12.13 4.04 -14.48
N GLY A 512 -11.07 3.24 -14.35
CA GLY A 512 -11.03 2.11 -13.43
C GLY A 512 -11.23 2.52 -11.96
N LYS A 513 -10.63 3.64 -11.54
CA LYS A 513 -10.80 4.21 -10.19
C LYS A 513 -12.22 4.72 -9.93
N ILE A 514 -12.86 5.36 -10.92
CA ILE A 514 -14.25 5.80 -10.84
C ILE A 514 -15.18 4.60 -10.64
N ILE A 515 -15.00 3.52 -11.42
CA ILE A 515 -15.77 2.27 -11.25
C ILE A 515 -15.58 1.72 -9.84
N MET A 516 -14.35 1.71 -9.31
CA MET A 516 -14.06 1.23 -7.95
C MET A 516 -14.74 2.08 -6.86
N GLN A 517 -14.68 3.41 -6.98
CA GLN A 517 -15.35 4.33 -6.07
C GLN A 517 -16.87 4.09 -6.06
N GLN A 518 -17.47 3.85 -7.24
CA GLN A 518 -18.90 3.57 -7.37
C GLN A 518 -19.29 2.21 -6.78
N LEU A 519 -18.43 1.19 -6.89
CA LEU A 519 -18.61 -0.11 -6.24
C LEU A 519 -18.48 -0.05 -4.72
N TRP A 520 -17.78 0.94 -4.16
CA TRP A 520 -17.74 1.18 -2.72
C TRP A 520 -18.99 1.89 -2.21
N SER A 521 -19.53 2.83 -3.00
CA SER A 521 -20.77 3.54 -2.65
C SER A 521 -22.01 2.65 -2.65
N SER A 522 -21.95 1.43 -3.18
CA SER A 522 -23.10 0.51 -3.27
C SER A 522 -23.21 -0.50 -2.10
N SER A 523 -22.32 -0.46 -1.10
CA SER A 523 -22.37 -1.33 0.10
C SER A 523 -22.44 -2.86 -0.20
N ILE A 524 -21.90 -3.30 -1.33
CA ILE A 524 -21.91 -4.71 -1.76
C ILE A 524 -20.69 -5.47 -1.20
N GLY A 525 -20.89 -6.70 -0.70
CA GLY A 525 -19.84 -7.55 -0.14
C GLY A 525 -18.72 -7.95 -1.14
N TRP A 526 -17.59 -8.42 -0.62
CA TRP A 526 -16.37 -8.75 -1.39
C TRP A 526 -16.53 -9.87 -2.42
N ASP A 527 -17.50 -10.76 -2.23
CA ASP A 527 -17.78 -11.90 -3.11
C ASP A 527 -19.17 -11.82 -3.78
N SER A 528 -19.88 -10.70 -3.65
CA SER A 528 -21.19 -10.51 -4.30
C SER A 528 -21.06 -9.91 -5.70
N THR A 529 -21.90 -10.39 -6.61
CA THR A 529 -21.98 -9.93 -8.00
C THR A 529 -22.51 -8.48 -8.04
N PRO A 530 -21.82 -7.53 -8.69
CA PRO A 530 -22.35 -6.19 -8.96
C PRO A 530 -23.62 -6.24 -9.82
N SER A 531 -24.40 -5.16 -9.85
CA SER A 531 -25.56 -5.06 -10.76
C SER A 531 -25.14 -5.20 -12.23
N GLU A 532 -26.05 -5.64 -13.10
CA GLU A 532 -25.78 -5.91 -14.52
C GLU A 532 -25.17 -4.70 -15.27
N ASP A 533 -25.61 -3.49 -14.93
CA ASP A 533 -25.06 -2.24 -15.47
C ASP A 533 -23.55 -2.08 -15.17
N ARG A 534 -23.11 -2.49 -13.98
CA ARG A 534 -21.72 -2.37 -13.52
C ARG A 534 -20.83 -3.46 -14.07
N VAL A 535 -21.38 -4.65 -14.25
CA VAL A 535 -20.71 -5.75 -14.96
C VAL A 535 -20.47 -5.34 -16.42
N SER A 536 -21.46 -4.72 -17.06
CA SER A 536 -21.35 -4.22 -18.44
C SER A 536 -20.30 -3.12 -18.58
N GLU A 537 -20.28 -2.14 -17.65
CA GLU A 537 -19.27 -1.08 -17.60
C GLU A 537 -17.84 -1.64 -17.39
N TRP A 538 -17.69 -2.65 -16.54
CA TRP A 538 -16.42 -3.34 -16.31
C TRP A 538 -15.93 -4.13 -17.53
N ILE A 539 -16.82 -4.86 -18.22
CA ILE A 539 -16.49 -5.61 -19.43
C ILE A 539 -16.07 -4.66 -20.56
N ALA A 540 -16.76 -3.53 -20.72
CA ALA A 540 -16.37 -2.48 -21.67
C ALA A 540 -14.97 -1.93 -21.33
N TYR A 541 -14.72 -1.62 -20.05
CA TYR A 541 -13.39 -1.20 -19.59
C TYR A 541 -12.29 -2.23 -19.89
N GLN A 542 -12.53 -3.53 -19.65
CA GLN A 542 -11.56 -4.59 -19.96
C GLN A 542 -11.29 -4.72 -21.46
N THR A 543 -12.31 -4.51 -22.29
CA THR A 543 -12.18 -4.51 -23.75
C THR A 543 -11.32 -3.32 -24.21
N ASP A 544 -11.58 -2.13 -23.67
CA ASP A 544 -10.77 -0.93 -23.92
C ASP A 544 -9.33 -1.10 -23.42
N LEU A 545 -9.13 -1.81 -22.30
CA LEU A 545 -7.79 -2.07 -21.73
C LEU A 545 -6.88 -2.85 -22.71
N MET A 546 -7.46 -3.67 -23.59
CA MET A 546 -6.70 -4.37 -24.64
C MET A 546 -6.14 -3.40 -25.69
N LEU A 547 -6.78 -2.25 -25.90
CA LEU A 547 -6.31 -1.20 -26.80
C LEU A 547 -5.04 -0.50 -26.28
N ILE A 548 -4.68 -0.63 -25.00
CA ILE A 548 -3.38 -0.13 -24.50
C ILE A 548 -2.22 -0.72 -25.32
N LYS A 549 -2.35 -1.96 -25.81
CA LYS A 549 -1.33 -2.61 -26.64
C LYS A 549 -1.06 -1.88 -27.96
N SER A 550 -1.98 -1.04 -28.45
CA SER A 550 -1.79 -0.24 -29.67
C SER A 550 -1.27 1.18 -29.39
N ILE A 551 -1.39 1.67 -28.15
CA ILE A 551 -0.85 2.97 -27.76
C ILE A 551 0.69 2.90 -27.79
N ARG A 552 1.31 3.87 -28.47
CA ARG A 552 2.77 4.03 -28.53
C ARG A 552 3.11 5.43 -28.07
N ILE A 553 3.86 5.52 -26.98
CA ILE A 553 4.37 6.79 -26.47
C ILE A 553 5.88 6.79 -26.68
N PRO A 554 6.44 7.80 -27.37
CA PRO A 554 7.88 7.91 -27.54
C PRO A 554 8.59 7.92 -26.18
N ARG A 555 9.52 6.97 -25.97
CA ARG A 555 10.32 6.91 -24.75
C ARG A 555 11.20 8.15 -24.64
N TRP A 556 11.98 8.42 -25.68
CA TRP A 556 12.92 9.54 -25.75
C TRP A 556 12.14 10.85 -25.84
N VAL A 557 12.24 11.68 -24.81
CA VAL A 557 11.51 12.95 -24.75
C VAL A 557 12.25 14.10 -25.44
N ASN A 558 13.53 13.91 -25.77
CA ASN A 558 14.41 14.94 -26.34
C ASN A 558 14.66 14.72 -27.85
N GLN A 559 15.33 15.65 -28.52
CA GLN A 559 15.75 15.53 -29.91
C GLN A 559 17.23 15.89 -30.07
N ASP A 560 17.78 15.71 -31.28
CA ASP A 560 19.15 16.12 -31.60
C ASP A 560 19.23 17.65 -31.79
N ASP A 561 20.40 18.23 -31.55
CA ASP A 561 20.73 19.66 -31.76
C ASP A 561 19.81 20.67 -31.08
N VAL A 562 19.34 20.35 -29.86
CA VAL A 562 18.46 21.23 -29.09
C VAL A 562 19.17 22.49 -28.63
N ILE A 563 18.55 23.64 -28.96
CA ILE A 563 18.99 24.98 -28.54
C ILE A 563 18.11 25.58 -27.44
N SER A 564 16.89 25.08 -27.28
CA SER A 564 15.99 25.53 -26.22
C SER A 564 15.07 24.42 -25.73
N THR A 565 14.87 24.38 -24.42
CA THR A 565 14.02 23.40 -23.73
C THR A 565 13.05 24.08 -22.79
N GLN A 566 11.76 23.88 -23.04
CA GLN A 566 10.66 24.46 -22.29
C GLN A 566 9.79 23.36 -21.68
N LEU A 567 9.23 23.61 -20.51
CA LEU A 567 8.28 22.71 -19.84
C LEU A 567 6.91 23.37 -19.75
N HIS A 568 5.87 22.70 -20.25
CA HIS A 568 4.49 23.19 -20.25
C HIS A 568 3.60 22.24 -19.46
N GLY A 569 2.98 22.74 -18.40
CA GLY A 569 2.09 21.99 -17.53
C GLY A 569 0.67 22.47 -17.63
N PHE A 570 -0.28 21.56 -17.74
CA PHE A 570 -1.70 21.86 -17.86
C PHE A 570 -2.44 21.19 -16.71
N SER A 571 -3.35 21.91 -16.06
CA SER A 571 -4.26 21.38 -15.04
C SER A 571 -5.70 21.62 -15.44
N ASP A 572 -6.55 20.64 -15.17
CA ASP A 572 -7.98 20.67 -15.47
C ASP A 572 -8.76 19.87 -14.42
N ALA A 573 -9.99 20.26 -14.12
CA ALA A 573 -10.88 19.55 -13.23
C ALA A 573 -12.28 19.36 -13.78
N SER A 574 -12.90 18.27 -13.34
CA SER A 574 -14.30 17.95 -13.60
C SER A 574 -14.99 17.59 -12.29
N THR A 575 -16.31 17.45 -12.34
CA THR A 575 -17.10 16.96 -11.19
C THR A 575 -16.66 15.57 -10.72
N LYS A 576 -16.04 14.76 -11.58
CA LYS A 576 -15.67 13.37 -11.29
C LYS A 576 -14.19 13.20 -10.90
N ALA A 577 -13.30 13.97 -11.50
CA ALA A 577 -11.86 13.86 -11.28
C ALA A 577 -11.14 15.16 -11.68
N TYR A 578 -9.93 15.34 -11.17
CA TYR A 578 -9.03 16.41 -11.57
C TYR A 578 -7.65 15.84 -11.93
N ALA A 579 -6.93 16.51 -12.83
CA ALA A 579 -5.69 16.00 -13.39
C ALA A 579 -4.69 17.11 -13.74
N ALA A 580 -3.44 16.69 -13.90
CA ALA A 580 -2.35 17.51 -14.38
C ALA A 580 -1.51 16.73 -15.41
N ALA A 581 -1.04 17.40 -16.46
CA ALA A 581 -0.18 16.82 -17.49
C ALA A 581 0.96 17.78 -17.86
N ILE A 582 2.17 17.24 -18.01
CA ILE A 582 3.37 17.99 -18.31
C ILE A 582 3.94 17.54 -19.64
N TYR A 583 4.19 18.50 -20.52
CA TYR A 583 4.82 18.33 -21.82
C TYR A 583 6.16 19.03 -21.84
N ILE A 584 7.15 18.42 -22.50
CA ILE A 584 8.39 19.08 -22.86
C ILE A 584 8.28 19.56 -24.30
N ARG A 585 8.72 20.79 -24.53
CA ARG A 585 8.86 21.39 -25.86
C ARG A 585 10.35 21.66 -26.10
N THR A 586 10.87 21.09 -27.17
CA THR A 586 12.27 21.25 -27.58
C THR A 586 12.33 21.94 -28.95
N ILE A 587 13.29 22.84 -29.11
CA ILE A 587 13.56 23.53 -30.38
C ILE A 587 14.97 23.16 -30.81
N SER A 588 15.13 22.61 -32.02
CA SER A 588 16.44 22.32 -32.58
C SER A 588 17.04 23.55 -33.24
N ARG A 589 18.35 23.51 -33.52
CA ARG A 589 19.07 24.57 -34.25
C ARG A 589 18.44 24.88 -35.61
N ASP A 590 17.88 23.87 -36.27
CA ASP A 590 17.18 24.01 -37.56
C ASP A 590 15.75 24.56 -37.42
N GLY A 591 15.33 24.90 -36.21
CA GLY A 591 13.98 25.41 -35.91
C GLY A 591 12.92 24.32 -35.74
N ASN A 592 13.28 23.03 -35.75
CA ASN A 592 12.31 21.95 -35.57
C ASN A 592 11.79 21.94 -34.13
N VAL A 593 10.47 22.03 -34.00
CA VAL A 593 9.77 22.01 -32.71
C VAL A 593 9.18 20.63 -32.46
N VAL A 594 9.55 20.03 -31.35
CA VAL A 594 9.00 18.74 -30.90
C VAL A 594 8.41 18.87 -29.51
N VAL A 595 7.17 18.41 -29.36
CA VAL A 595 6.43 18.39 -28.10
C VAL A 595 6.12 16.96 -27.69
N ARG A 596 6.44 16.58 -26.45
CA ARG A 596 6.22 15.22 -25.94
C ARG A 596 5.72 15.22 -24.50
N LEU A 597 4.79 14.31 -24.19
CA LEU A 597 4.31 14.10 -22.83
C LEU A 597 5.44 13.56 -21.95
N VAL A 598 5.71 14.20 -20.82
CA VAL A 598 6.74 13.83 -19.83
C VAL A 598 6.13 12.99 -18.71
N ALA A 599 5.06 13.50 -18.11
CA ALA A 599 4.32 12.85 -17.03
C ALA A 599 2.92 13.45 -16.91
N SER A 600 2.00 12.71 -16.30
CA SER A 600 0.69 13.18 -15.88
C SER A 600 0.31 12.57 -14.53
N LYS A 601 -0.65 13.16 -13.84
CA LYS A 601 -1.29 12.59 -12.64
C LYS A 601 -2.76 12.94 -12.62
N SER A 602 -3.57 12.08 -12.01
CA SER A 602 -5.02 12.28 -11.88
C SER A 602 -5.51 11.79 -10.53
N ARG A 603 -6.49 12.48 -9.96
CA ARG A 603 -7.15 12.11 -8.70
C ARG A 603 -8.66 12.13 -8.87
N VAL A 604 -9.34 11.23 -8.17
CA VAL A 604 -10.81 11.20 -8.12
C VAL A 604 -11.31 12.31 -7.21
N SER A 605 -12.39 12.98 -7.60
CA SER A 605 -12.98 14.04 -6.79
C SER A 605 -13.49 13.49 -5.45
N PRO A 606 -13.35 14.24 -4.33
CA PRO A 606 -13.81 13.80 -3.02
C PRO A 606 -15.30 13.45 -3.00
N ILE A 607 -15.68 12.46 -2.18
CA ILE A 607 -17.08 12.00 -2.03
C ILE A 607 -17.98 13.12 -1.47
N LYS A 608 -17.44 13.99 -0.62
CA LYS A 608 -18.15 15.20 -0.18
C LYS A 608 -18.16 16.23 -1.31
N THR A 609 -19.35 16.69 -1.67
CA THR A 609 -19.59 17.68 -2.74
C THR A 609 -18.68 18.89 -2.56
N THR A 610 -17.73 19.04 -3.48
CA THR A 610 -16.79 20.15 -3.54
C THR A 610 -17.09 20.95 -4.81
N SER A 611 -17.05 22.27 -4.76
CA SER A 611 -17.35 23.11 -5.93
C SER A 611 -16.29 22.94 -7.03
N ILE A 612 -16.68 23.10 -8.29
CA ILE A 612 -15.77 23.01 -9.45
C ILE A 612 -14.54 23.91 -9.27
N PRO A 613 -14.66 25.20 -8.88
CA PRO A 613 -13.47 26.03 -8.67
C PRO A 613 -12.49 25.49 -7.61
N ARG A 614 -12.99 24.83 -6.56
CA ARG A 614 -12.12 24.20 -5.56
C ARG A 614 -11.42 22.96 -6.12
N LEU A 615 -12.05 22.22 -7.03
CA LEU A 615 -11.43 21.09 -7.73
C LEU A 615 -10.39 21.58 -8.74
N GLU A 616 -10.63 22.69 -9.43
CA GLU A 616 -9.64 23.35 -10.30
C GLU A 616 -8.40 23.80 -9.52
N LEU A 617 -8.59 24.36 -8.32
CA LEU A 617 -7.49 24.69 -7.43
C LEU A 617 -6.70 23.44 -7.00
N CYS A 618 -7.38 22.33 -6.70
CA CYS A 618 -6.71 21.05 -6.42
C CYS A 618 -5.93 20.51 -7.64
N ALA A 619 -6.45 20.68 -8.86
CA ALA A 619 -5.76 20.32 -10.10
C ALA A 619 -4.47 21.14 -10.27
N THR A 620 -4.56 22.43 -9.99
CA THR A 620 -3.43 23.36 -10.09
C THR A 620 -2.37 23.09 -9.03
N GLU A 621 -2.77 22.78 -7.80
CA GLU A 621 -1.88 22.31 -6.73
C GLU A 621 -1.17 21.01 -7.12
N LEU A 622 -1.90 20.04 -7.69
CA LEU A 622 -1.34 18.80 -8.22
C LEU A 622 -0.31 19.06 -9.33
N LEU A 623 -0.60 20.01 -10.23
CA LEU A 623 0.32 20.41 -11.28
C LEU A 623 1.60 21.02 -10.72
N ALA A 624 1.49 21.91 -9.73
CA ALA A 624 2.65 22.53 -9.09
C ALA A 624 3.62 21.49 -8.53
N HIS A 625 3.10 20.55 -7.75
CA HIS A 625 3.91 19.47 -7.19
C HIS A 625 4.49 18.54 -8.26
N LEU A 626 3.73 18.24 -9.32
CA LEU A 626 4.21 17.42 -10.42
C LEU A 626 5.34 18.12 -11.19
N MET A 627 5.24 19.43 -11.39
CA MET A 627 6.27 20.24 -12.04
C MET A 627 7.56 20.30 -11.21
N GLU A 628 7.45 20.54 -9.91
CA GLU A 628 8.61 20.54 -9.00
C GLU A 628 9.34 19.18 -9.05
N ALA A 629 8.58 18.08 -9.00
CA ALA A 629 9.13 16.73 -9.11
C ALA A 629 9.82 16.47 -10.46
N VAL A 630 9.20 16.87 -11.59
CA VAL A 630 9.80 16.69 -12.93
C VAL A 630 11.06 17.52 -13.09
N VAL A 631 11.04 18.80 -12.70
CA VAL A 631 12.18 19.71 -12.81
C VAL A 631 13.36 19.19 -11.98
N ALA A 632 13.10 18.74 -10.76
CA ALA A 632 14.15 18.25 -9.88
C ALA A 632 14.70 16.88 -10.30
N ALA A 633 13.90 16.07 -10.99
CA ALA A 633 14.35 14.81 -11.57
C ALA A 633 15.13 14.99 -12.87
N PHE A 634 14.85 16.04 -13.66
CA PHE A 634 15.42 16.20 -15.00
C PHE A 634 16.95 16.34 -14.98
N PRO A 635 17.69 15.63 -15.85
CA PRO A 635 19.16 15.60 -15.79
C PRO A 635 19.83 16.89 -16.29
N VAL A 636 19.05 17.80 -16.89
CA VAL A 636 19.53 19.10 -17.38
C VAL A 636 18.62 20.21 -16.86
N LYS A 637 19.19 21.40 -16.70
CA LYS A 637 18.43 22.59 -16.34
C LYS A 637 17.43 22.92 -17.45
N ILE A 638 16.17 23.12 -17.07
CA ILE A 638 15.12 23.59 -17.96
C ILE A 638 15.14 25.13 -17.93
N GLU A 639 15.10 25.74 -19.11
CA GLU A 639 15.24 27.20 -19.26
C GLU A 639 13.95 27.93 -18.91
N GLU A 640 12.82 27.42 -19.41
CA GLU A 640 11.51 28.06 -19.28
C GLU A 640 10.45 27.07 -18.82
N ILE A 641 9.61 27.48 -17.87
CA ILE A 641 8.58 26.64 -17.25
C ILE A 641 7.27 27.42 -17.23
N TYR A 642 6.23 26.86 -17.85
CA TYR A 642 4.92 27.48 -18.01
C TYR A 642 3.81 26.58 -17.44
N ALA A 643 3.05 27.09 -16.46
CA ALA A 643 1.86 26.41 -15.94
C ALA A 643 0.58 27.05 -16.49
N TRP A 644 -0.38 26.23 -16.91
CA TRP A 644 -1.62 26.63 -17.59
C TRP A 644 -2.85 26.06 -16.87
N THR A 645 -3.84 26.92 -16.65
CA THR A 645 -5.20 26.57 -16.24
C THR A 645 -6.18 27.49 -16.95
N ASP A 646 -7.34 26.98 -17.35
CA ASP A 646 -8.46 27.74 -17.92
C ASP A 646 -9.38 28.34 -16.84
N SER A 647 -9.19 27.95 -15.58
CA SER A 647 -9.96 28.44 -14.44
C SER A 647 -9.52 29.85 -14.02
N THR A 648 -10.23 30.86 -14.53
CA THR A 648 -10.01 32.28 -14.16
C THR A 648 -10.18 32.52 -12.66
N VAL A 649 -11.07 31.78 -12.00
CA VAL A 649 -11.26 31.83 -10.54
C VAL A 649 -10.01 31.34 -9.81
N THR A 650 -9.42 30.23 -10.28
CA THR A 650 -8.19 29.69 -9.72
C THR A 650 -7.02 30.66 -9.92
N LEU A 651 -6.87 31.22 -11.11
CA LEU A 651 -5.87 32.27 -11.38
C LEU A 651 -6.05 33.46 -10.44
N TYR A 652 -7.28 33.93 -10.26
CA TYR A 652 -7.56 35.02 -9.34
C TYR A 652 -7.20 34.69 -7.90
N TRP A 653 -7.51 33.49 -7.41
CA TRP A 653 -7.12 33.07 -6.05
C TRP A 653 -5.61 33.04 -5.86
N ILE A 654 -4.87 32.56 -6.87
CA ILE A 654 -3.41 32.42 -6.78
C ILE A 654 -2.69 33.77 -6.85
N LEU A 655 -3.21 34.72 -7.63
CA LEU A 655 -2.63 36.05 -7.78
C LEU A 655 -2.83 36.96 -6.56
N GLN A 656 -3.59 36.52 -5.55
CA GLN A 656 -3.87 37.28 -4.35
C GLN A 656 -3.18 36.68 -3.12
N PRO A 657 -2.85 37.48 -2.08
CA PRO A 657 -2.24 36.98 -0.86
C PRO A 657 -3.09 35.90 -0.17
N PRO A 658 -2.50 34.77 0.29
CA PRO A 658 -3.23 33.69 0.96
C PRO A 658 -4.04 34.12 2.17
N SER A 659 -3.61 35.18 2.87
CA SER A 659 -4.31 35.76 4.04
C SER A 659 -5.71 36.30 3.73
N ARG A 660 -6.04 36.52 2.45
CA ARG A 660 -7.37 36.97 2.02
C ARG A 660 -8.39 35.83 1.93
N TRP A 661 -7.95 34.58 2.00
CA TRP A 661 -8.77 33.42 1.71
C TRP A 661 -9.10 32.58 2.94
N GLU A 662 -10.22 31.88 2.88
CA GLU A 662 -10.56 30.85 3.86
C GLU A 662 -9.54 29.70 3.81
N THR A 663 -9.40 28.99 4.93
CA THR A 663 -8.40 27.95 5.18
C THR A 663 -8.23 26.95 4.03
N PHE A 664 -9.31 26.55 3.35
CA PHE A 664 -9.22 25.61 2.22
C PHE A 664 -8.38 26.16 1.05
N VAL A 665 -8.67 27.40 0.64
CA VAL A 665 -8.02 28.06 -0.50
C VAL A 665 -6.66 28.60 -0.06
N ALA A 666 -6.57 29.22 1.12
CA ALA A 666 -5.32 29.75 1.67
C ALA A 666 -4.22 28.67 1.76
N ASN A 667 -4.56 27.45 2.18
CA ASN A 667 -3.60 26.35 2.29
C ASN A 667 -3.18 25.74 0.95
N ARG A 668 -3.88 26.05 -0.15
CA ARG A 668 -3.70 25.42 -1.48
C ARG A 668 -3.31 26.38 -2.58
N VAL A 669 -3.30 27.69 -2.31
CA VAL A 669 -2.64 28.65 -3.18
C VAL A 669 -1.15 28.31 -3.19
N PRO A 670 -0.61 27.78 -4.28
CA PRO A 670 0.74 27.25 -4.32
C PRO A 670 1.72 28.42 -4.25
N LEU A 671 2.55 28.45 -3.20
CA LEU A 671 3.54 29.50 -2.95
C LEU A 671 4.70 29.49 -3.98
N LYS A 672 4.77 28.52 -4.89
CA LYS A 672 5.96 28.22 -5.71
C LYS A 672 5.66 27.85 -7.18
N ILE A 673 4.74 28.53 -7.88
CA ILE A 673 4.63 28.34 -9.35
C ILE A 673 5.45 29.42 -10.08
N PRO A 674 6.43 29.06 -10.94
CA PRO A 674 7.37 30.03 -11.52
C PRO A 674 6.74 31.07 -12.45
N GLN A 675 5.59 30.76 -13.08
CA GLN A 675 4.80 31.66 -13.95
C GLN A 675 3.51 30.96 -14.43
N LEU A 676 2.33 31.42 -13.96
CA LEU A 676 1.02 30.94 -14.39
C LEU A 676 0.47 31.81 -15.53
N HIS A 677 0.00 31.17 -16.60
CA HIS A 677 -0.55 31.84 -17.77
C HIS A 677 -1.98 31.40 -18.05
N ASN A 678 -2.82 32.35 -18.45
CA ASN A 678 -4.16 32.07 -18.97
C ASN A 678 -4.03 31.70 -20.46
N PRO A 679 -4.60 30.58 -20.94
CA PRO A 679 -4.56 30.21 -22.36
C PRO A 679 -5.37 31.12 -23.28
N VAL A 680 -6.12 32.10 -22.75
CA VAL A 680 -6.84 33.09 -23.58
C VAL A 680 -5.84 34.05 -24.25
N ILE A 681 -5.71 33.92 -25.57
CA ILE A 681 -4.99 34.84 -26.47
C ILE A 681 -5.51 36.28 -26.25
N PRO A 682 -4.65 37.32 -26.18
CA PRO A 682 -5.11 38.70 -26.15
C PRO A 682 -5.95 38.99 -27.39
N SER A 683 -7.25 39.21 -27.21
CA SER A 683 -8.10 39.82 -28.22
C SER A 683 -7.60 41.25 -28.47
N ALA A 684 -7.37 41.57 -29.74
CA ALA A 684 -6.91 42.85 -30.30
C ALA A 684 -5.38 43.04 -30.37
N VAL A 685 -4.77 42.48 -31.42
CA VAL A 685 -3.74 43.22 -32.16
C VAL A 685 -4.50 44.28 -32.94
N GLU A 686 -4.32 45.56 -32.60
CA GLU A 686 -4.88 46.67 -33.37
C GLU A 686 -4.46 46.55 -34.85
N PRO A 687 -5.37 46.74 -35.81
CA PRO A 687 -4.97 46.79 -37.21
C PRO A 687 -4.11 48.06 -37.44
N PRO A 688 -3.10 48.00 -38.34
CA PRO A 688 -2.27 49.15 -38.66
C PRO A 688 -3.11 50.32 -39.21
N PRO A 689 -2.69 51.57 -38.99
CA PRO A 689 -3.46 52.75 -39.36
C PRO A 689 -3.59 52.83 -40.89
N GLY A 690 -4.80 52.62 -41.42
CA GLY A 690 -5.08 52.79 -42.86
C GLY A 690 -6.23 52.00 -43.48
N ALA A 691 -6.93 51.12 -42.75
CA ALA A 691 -8.06 50.37 -43.33
C ALA A 691 -9.40 51.14 -43.15
N PRO A 692 -10.24 51.27 -44.20
CA PRO A 692 -11.47 52.06 -44.14
C PRO A 692 -12.53 51.42 -43.24
N LYS A 693 -13.20 52.25 -42.45
CA LYS A 693 -14.31 51.88 -41.56
C LYS A 693 -15.54 51.48 -42.39
N GLY A 694 -15.94 50.22 -42.29
CA GLY A 694 -17.19 49.69 -42.82
C GLY A 694 -18.06 49.11 -41.70
N ASP A 695 -19.18 49.80 -41.47
CA ASP A 695 -20.46 49.44 -40.86
C ASP A 695 -20.58 48.65 -39.55
N VAL A 696 -21.24 49.34 -38.62
CA VAL A 696 -21.77 48.93 -37.33
C VAL A 696 -22.82 47.82 -37.52
N TYR A 697 -22.60 46.65 -36.91
CA TYR A 697 -23.63 45.61 -36.82
C TYR A 697 -24.42 45.74 -35.51
N ASN A 698 -25.74 45.91 -35.66
CA ASN A 698 -26.75 46.12 -34.63
C ASN A 698 -27.26 44.76 -34.09
N PRO A 699 -27.31 44.51 -32.77
CA PRO A 699 -27.66 43.20 -32.23
C PRO A 699 -29.17 43.05 -32.04
N SER A 700 -29.86 42.57 -33.06
CA SER A 700 -31.21 42.02 -32.90
C SER A 700 -31.51 41.03 -34.01
N THR A 701 -31.12 39.76 -33.79
CA THR A 701 -31.68 38.50 -34.33
C THR A 701 -30.57 37.45 -34.47
N ALA A 702 -30.43 36.54 -33.51
CA ALA A 702 -30.03 35.14 -33.74
C ALA A 702 -29.90 34.38 -32.42
N SER A 703 -30.50 33.20 -32.41
CA SER A 703 -30.60 32.19 -31.36
C SER A 703 -29.26 31.59 -30.90
N SER A 704 -29.13 31.40 -29.58
CA SER A 704 -28.58 30.21 -28.92
C SER A 704 -27.49 29.41 -29.67
N SER A 705 -26.25 29.88 -29.61
CA SER A 705 -25.06 29.01 -29.71
C SER A 705 -23.84 29.72 -29.11
N TYR A 706 -23.38 29.24 -27.95
CA TYR A 706 -22.08 29.65 -27.40
C TYR A 706 -20.95 28.83 -28.08
N PRO A 707 -19.79 29.44 -28.37
CA PRO A 707 -18.73 28.80 -29.14
C PRO A 707 -17.99 27.74 -28.32
N ARG A 708 -17.76 26.58 -28.95
CA ARG A 708 -16.93 25.48 -28.46
C ARG A 708 -15.47 25.94 -28.29
N SER A 709 -14.80 25.42 -27.26
CA SER A 709 -13.35 25.53 -27.05
C SER A 709 -12.56 25.13 -28.31
N PRO A 710 -11.51 25.88 -28.70
CA PRO A 710 -10.79 25.60 -29.94
C PRO A 710 -9.92 24.35 -29.82
N SER A 711 -9.93 23.56 -30.89
CA SER A 711 -8.97 22.48 -31.11
C SER A 711 -7.53 23.00 -31.17
N VAL A 712 -6.56 22.17 -30.75
CA VAL A 712 -5.11 22.42 -30.79
C VAL A 712 -4.61 22.44 -32.25
N SER A 713 -5.07 23.41 -33.05
CA SER A 713 -4.68 23.61 -34.45
C SER A 713 -4.18 25.02 -34.76
N ASN A 714 -4.15 25.94 -33.79
CA ASN A 714 -3.72 27.33 -33.99
C ASN A 714 -2.52 27.74 -33.13
N LEU A 715 -1.48 26.90 -33.08
CA LEU A 715 -0.11 27.40 -32.95
C LEU A 715 0.39 27.74 -34.36
N PRO A 716 1.19 28.80 -34.58
CA PRO A 716 1.56 29.24 -35.92
C PRO A 716 2.31 28.15 -36.74
N VAL A 717 1.53 27.42 -37.53
CA VAL A 717 1.70 26.90 -38.91
C VAL A 717 3.07 26.31 -39.31
N LYS A 718 3.23 24.97 -39.17
CA LYS A 718 3.31 23.95 -40.25
C LYS A 718 3.99 22.65 -39.77
N SER A 719 3.20 21.73 -39.19
CA SER A 719 3.39 20.28 -39.37
C SER A 719 2.17 19.54 -38.82
N LYS A 720 1.52 18.73 -39.66
CA LYS A 720 0.33 17.94 -39.32
C LYS A 720 0.65 16.96 -38.18
N VAL A 721 -0.04 17.09 -37.05
CA VAL A 721 -0.05 16.11 -35.95
C VAL A 721 -1.34 15.27 -36.07
N PRO A 722 -1.30 13.92 -35.99
CA PRO A 722 -2.50 13.10 -35.99
C PRO A 722 -3.23 13.22 -34.63
N PRO A 723 -4.58 13.13 -34.60
CA PRO A 723 -5.36 13.37 -33.39
C PRO A 723 -5.17 12.21 -32.41
N GLN A 724 -4.53 12.45 -31.26
CA GLN A 724 -4.50 11.51 -30.15
C GLN A 724 -4.93 12.20 -28.85
N ALA A 725 -6.04 11.67 -28.31
CA ALA A 725 -6.53 11.76 -26.93
C ALA A 725 -6.32 13.10 -26.20
N VAL A 726 -7.07 14.12 -26.63
CA VAL A 726 -7.39 15.26 -25.77
C VAL A 726 -8.38 14.78 -24.71
N PHE A 727 -8.15 15.13 -23.44
CA PHE A 727 -9.17 15.03 -22.39
C PHE A 727 -10.37 15.88 -22.79
N GLN A 728 -11.35 15.28 -23.47
CA GLN A 728 -12.68 15.84 -23.61
C GLN A 728 -13.57 15.13 -22.60
N THR A 729 -13.57 15.62 -21.36
CA THR A 729 -14.70 15.36 -20.48
C THR A 729 -15.87 16.20 -21.00
N GLN A 730 -16.78 15.56 -21.74
CA GLN A 730 -18.02 16.20 -22.16
C GLN A 730 -18.76 16.70 -20.91
N SER A 731 -18.89 18.01 -20.80
CA SER A 731 -19.73 18.70 -19.85
C SER A 731 -21.19 18.42 -20.18
N HIS A 732 -21.81 17.56 -19.38
CA HIS A 732 -23.26 17.53 -19.15
C HIS A 732 -23.53 17.37 -17.67
#